data_AF-A0A955ADC1-F1
#
_entry.id   AF-A0A955ADC1-F1
#
_cell.length_a   1.000
_cell.length_b   1.000
_cell.length_c   1.000
_cell.angle_alpha   90.00
_cell.angle_beta   90.00
_cell.angle_gamma   90.00
#
_symmetry.space_group_name_H-M   'P 1'
#
loop_
_entity.id
_entity.type
_entity.pdbx_description
1 polymer ?
#
loop_
_entity_poly.entity_id
_entity_poly.type
_entity_poly.pdbx_seq_one_letter_code
_entity_poly.pdbx_strand_id
1 'polypeptide(L)'
;MIRGFRLTPSRFLPWYRLIVLVAVSLLVRKNHSQFLIARSSLNDVPPSLQQVQSLYPTARRLTPRGRLNVSSEQPLGVVSQGWNVLDEDAVELGYVLRTSPECDDIVGFSGPSNLLIGIDATDRIVGVRLIDSKDTAEHIEAVRRDPQFLNSWNNVARNEAAEQSYRVQAVSGATLTSLAVVDAVTRRLGGTNASQRFPQAVDVSELLSTFPAAHRLAPDPQRNGWLKILDAQGQLLGRAVRTSPTEDKIHGYQGPTDSLIVLDLQDRVQAARVRTSFDNQPYVSYLNDDAYFFKTFVGNSWHELSELNAFGPPIEGVSGATMTSLAVADSIVSLASRSIEPPRVPRDVRRLSWLTLHNLGTLAVVAAGVAMTFSRLRRLRHARFYFQVLLIGYLGFLNGDMISQALLVGWSQNGVPWRIAGPLVLMVGAAFLVPFASRRPLYCHQLCPHGAAQELLLRLRVPRKAVPRKWHNVARALPALMLGGVLVTALGHLPLSLASIEPFHAYLFRIAGWSTILIAVLGLAVSACVPMAYCKYGCPTGALLQYVRRHAGPDRWRLADSWSAILLLLAGSFVVWPSLRLPMSIHTPVAATLRQANRDAPTVMTCGGKTMGTSWSIAFLPKGGPDEANSVQREVAGLLADLDARLSHWKYDSEVSRFNRLRETMPVEISDDLAQIVRVSLTVWHASGGAFDITSGPLVRMWGFGPIHADGSASRESITNAISQMGSQHLSLRRAANGRWTLRKAIPTIELDLSAVAKGYAVDRVTQLLQGRGYADVLVEVGGEVRATGRSPLGWLVGIESPIAVERHPTELCLSSVVPLVDRAIATSGSYRQFRFTEPGVAGQRPNGVTHIVDPRNGSARATSVVGASVIARTAAEADAWATALMVLGVEEGSVRARHYGLEARFVSGCR
;
A
#
# COMPACT_ATOMS: atom_id res chain seq x y z
N MET A 1 23.47 20.71 44.43
CA MET A 1 23.87 19.29 44.33
C MET A 1 23.55 18.75 42.93
N ILE A 2 24.46 18.91 41.97
CA ILE A 2 24.39 18.19 40.69
C ILE A 2 25.71 17.43 40.58
N ARG A 3 25.74 16.18 41.06
CA ARG A 3 26.90 15.30 40.90
C ARG A 3 26.93 14.82 39.45
N GLY A 4 28.02 15.16 38.76
CA GLY A 4 28.24 14.88 37.34
C GLY A 4 28.03 13.42 36.94
N PHE A 5 27.31 13.24 35.85
CA PHE A 5 27.18 11.99 35.11
C PHE A 5 28.51 11.66 34.41
N ARG A 6 29.51 11.15 35.15
CA ARG A 6 30.68 10.52 34.50
C ARG A 6 30.26 9.14 33.97
N LEU A 7 30.20 8.99 32.66
CA LEU A 7 29.98 7.71 31.96
C LEU A 7 31.20 6.80 32.19
N THR A 8 31.13 5.90 33.17
CA THR A 8 32.11 4.81 33.26
C THR A 8 31.85 3.78 32.15
N PRO A 9 32.87 3.09 31.61
CA PRO A 9 32.71 2.09 30.53
C PRO A 9 31.63 1.02 30.83
N SER A 10 31.49 0.66 32.11
CA SER A 10 30.49 -0.29 32.61
C SER A 10 29.02 0.20 32.51
N ARG A 11 28.77 1.51 32.39
CA ARG A 11 27.42 2.10 32.26
C ARG A 11 27.02 2.31 30.79
N PHE A 12 27.97 2.34 29.87
CA PHE A 12 27.74 2.50 28.43
C PHE A 12 27.27 1.22 27.74
N LEU A 13 27.80 0.06 28.16
CA LEU A 13 27.60 -1.21 27.46
C LEU A 13 26.12 -1.62 27.29
N PRO A 14 25.21 -1.44 28.26
CA PRO A 14 23.79 -1.74 28.04
C PRO A 14 23.13 -0.86 26.97
N TRP A 15 23.53 0.41 26.88
CA TRP A 15 23.01 1.34 25.86
C TRP A 15 23.53 0.97 24.48
N TYR A 16 24.80 0.60 24.37
CA TYR A 16 25.37 0.05 23.14
C TYR A 16 24.54 -1.13 22.60
N ARG A 17 24.21 -2.11 23.45
CA ARG A 17 23.41 -3.29 23.04
C ARG A 17 22.02 -2.93 22.52
N LEU A 18 21.37 -1.94 23.15
CA LEU A 18 20.06 -1.44 22.72
C LEU A 18 20.16 -0.67 21.39
N ILE A 19 21.18 0.17 21.22
CA ILE A 19 21.42 0.93 19.99
C ILE A 19 21.67 -0.02 18.81
N VAL A 20 22.49 -1.06 19.00
CA VAL A 20 22.74 -2.06 17.96
C VAL A 20 21.45 -2.75 17.52
N LEU A 21 20.57 -3.12 18.47
CA LEU A 21 19.28 -3.74 18.15
C LEU A 21 18.40 -2.82 17.29
N VAL A 22 18.27 -1.54 17.68
CA VAL A 22 17.48 -0.56 16.92
C VAL A 22 18.06 -0.36 15.52
N ALA A 23 19.39 -0.24 15.40
CA ALA A 23 20.07 -0.06 14.13
C ALA A 23 19.86 -1.27 13.19
N VAL A 24 19.96 -2.51 13.71
CA VAL A 24 19.67 -3.72 12.95
C VAL A 24 18.22 -3.75 12.44
N SER A 25 17.24 -3.42 13.29
CA SER A 25 15.83 -3.35 12.87
C SER A 25 15.58 -2.33 11.75
N LEU A 26 16.22 -1.15 11.83
CA LEU A 26 16.13 -0.13 10.77
C LEU A 26 16.77 -0.58 9.45
N LEU A 27 17.88 -1.31 9.52
CA LEU A 27 18.54 -1.89 8.34
C LEU A 27 17.68 -2.95 7.66
N VAL A 28 17.05 -3.85 8.44
CA VAL A 28 16.11 -4.85 7.91
C VAL A 28 14.95 -4.17 7.19
N ARG A 29 14.38 -3.10 7.78
CA ARG A 29 13.32 -2.30 7.14
C ARG A 29 13.74 -1.71 5.80
N LYS A 30 14.90 -1.03 5.80
CA LYS A 30 15.45 -0.37 4.60
C LYS A 30 15.76 -1.36 3.49
N ASN A 31 16.30 -2.53 3.84
CA ASN A 31 16.59 -3.58 2.88
C ASN A 31 15.31 -4.16 2.24
N HIS A 32 14.28 -4.40 3.06
CA HIS A 32 13.00 -4.91 2.57
C HIS A 32 12.29 -3.92 1.64
N SER A 33 12.30 -2.63 1.95
CA SER A 33 11.74 -1.61 1.06
C SER A 33 12.48 -1.55 -0.28
N GLN A 34 13.81 -1.65 -0.29
CA GLN A 34 14.61 -1.72 -1.50
C GLN A 34 14.32 -2.98 -2.33
N PHE A 35 14.09 -4.12 -1.69
CA PHE A 35 13.70 -5.37 -2.36
C PHE A 35 12.35 -5.28 -3.07
N LEU A 36 11.34 -4.66 -2.44
CA LEU A 36 10.02 -4.48 -3.06
C LEU A 36 10.10 -3.57 -4.29
N ILE A 37 10.88 -2.49 -4.22
CA ILE A 37 11.14 -1.58 -5.35
C ILE A 37 11.86 -2.31 -6.50
N ALA A 38 12.82 -3.19 -6.19
CA ALA A 38 13.53 -3.98 -7.19
C ALA A 38 12.68 -5.11 -7.81
N ARG A 39 11.55 -5.47 -7.19
CA ARG A 39 10.65 -6.55 -7.63
C ARG A 39 9.49 -6.01 -8.48
N SER A 40 9.04 -4.77 -8.26
CA SER A 40 8.06 -4.10 -9.13
C SER A 40 8.59 -3.78 -10.53
N SER A 41 9.91 -3.68 -10.70
CA SER A 41 10.58 -3.53 -12.01
C SER A 41 10.68 -4.83 -12.82
N LEU A 42 10.26 -5.98 -12.27
CA LEU A 42 10.31 -7.26 -12.99
C LEU A 42 9.21 -7.39 -14.05
N ASN A 43 8.21 -6.51 -14.06
CA ASN A 43 7.14 -6.52 -15.08
C ASN A 43 7.65 -6.28 -16.51
N ASP A 44 8.81 -5.63 -16.66
CA ASP A 44 9.42 -5.34 -17.96
C ASP A 44 10.47 -6.39 -18.38
N VAL A 45 10.81 -7.33 -17.50
CA VAL A 45 11.75 -8.42 -17.83
C VAL A 45 10.98 -9.54 -18.52
N PRO A 46 11.25 -9.83 -19.82
CA PRO A 46 10.57 -10.89 -20.54
C PRO A 46 10.77 -12.26 -19.87
N PRO A 47 9.78 -13.17 -19.91
CA PRO A 47 9.99 -14.55 -19.53
C PRO A 47 11.12 -15.14 -20.36
N SER A 48 11.89 -16.08 -19.80
CA SER A 48 12.97 -16.71 -20.56
C SER A 48 12.41 -17.46 -21.76
N LEU A 49 13.17 -17.49 -22.87
CA LEU A 49 12.76 -18.20 -24.07
C LEU A 49 12.43 -19.68 -23.77
N GLN A 50 13.18 -20.32 -22.88
CA GLN A 50 12.94 -21.69 -22.43
C GLN A 50 11.58 -21.87 -21.74
N GLN A 51 11.18 -20.91 -20.89
CA GLN A 51 9.86 -20.93 -20.26
C GLN A 51 8.75 -20.78 -21.29
N VAL A 52 8.92 -19.90 -22.28
CA VAL A 52 7.93 -19.72 -23.35
C VAL A 52 7.88 -20.93 -24.29
N GLN A 53 9.02 -21.57 -24.56
CA GLN A 53 9.10 -22.78 -25.39
C GLN A 53 8.32 -23.98 -24.83
N SER A 54 8.02 -23.98 -23.53
CA SER A 54 7.12 -24.97 -22.92
C SER A 54 5.65 -24.83 -23.34
N LEU A 55 5.29 -23.69 -23.93
CA LEU A 55 3.98 -23.37 -24.50
C LEU A 55 4.04 -23.23 -26.03
N TYR A 56 5.13 -22.66 -26.57
CA TYR A 56 5.37 -22.44 -27.98
C TYR A 56 6.69 -23.07 -28.41
N PRO A 57 6.73 -24.36 -28.77
CA PRO A 57 7.99 -25.08 -29.04
C PRO A 57 8.87 -24.42 -30.13
N THR A 58 8.26 -23.74 -31.10
CA THR A 58 8.93 -23.03 -32.19
C THR A 58 9.33 -21.60 -31.86
N ALA A 59 9.06 -21.11 -30.64
CA ALA A 59 9.42 -19.76 -30.24
C ALA A 59 10.94 -19.52 -30.32
N ARG A 60 11.32 -18.40 -30.95
CA ARG A 60 12.71 -17.96 -31.13
C ARG A 60 12.94 -16.55 -30.63
N ARG A 61 11.91 -15.69 -30.64
CA ARG A 61 12.00 -14.29 -30.20
C ARG A 61 10.78 -13.88 -29.39
N LEU A 62 10.98 -12.92 -28.48
CA LEU A 62 9.92 -12.28 -27.68
C LEU A 62 10.00 -10.77 -27.86
N THR A 63 8.87 -10.13 -28.10
CA THR A 63 8.77 -8.67 -28.13
C THR A 63 7.68 -8.19 -27.17
N PRO A 64 7.83 -7.03 -26.51
CA PRO A 64 6.76 -6.49 -25.66
C PRO A 64 5.46 -6.27 -26.46
N ARG A 65 4.32 -6.76 -25.95
CA ARG A 65 3.01 -6.61 -26.62
C ARG A 65 2.35 -5.27 -26.25
N GLY A 66 1.99 -4.48 -27.26
CA GLY A 66 1.08 -3.32 -27.14
C GLY A 66 -0.40 -3.72 -27.25
N ARG A 67 -1.35 -2.90 -26.77
CA ARG A 67 -2.78 -3.26 -26.64
C ARG A 67 -3.45 -3.71 -27.97
N LEU A 68 -4.32 -4.73 -27.88
CA LEU A 68 -5.42 -5.01 -28.82
C LEU A 68 -6.54 -3.98 -28.62
N ASN A 69 -7.06 -3.43 -29.73
CA ASN A 69 -8.16 -2.48 -29.74
C ASN A 69 -9.47 -3.13 -29.26
N VAL A 70 -9.86 -2.87 -28.02
CA VAL A 70 -11.26 -2.84 -27.60
C VAL A 70 -11.63 -1.37 -27.47
N SER A 71 -12.68 -0.98 -28.19
CA SER A 71 -13.34 0.33 -28.29
C SER A 71 -13.04 1.34 -27.17
N SER A 72 -12.62 2.53 -27.61
CA SER A 72 -12.78 3.85 -26.99
C SER A 72 -13.09 3.88 -25.49
N GLU A 73 -12.06 4.06 -24.67
CA GLU A 73 -11.95 5.01 -23.55
C GLU A 73 -10.82 4.59 -22.59
N GLN A 74 -10.05 5.58 -22.12
CA GLN A 74 -9.04 5.56 -21.04
C GLN A 74 -7.53 5.44 -21.39
N PRO A 75 -6.71 6.47 -21.06
CA PRO A 75 -5.25 6.48 -21.25
C PRO A 75 -4.49 6.11 -19.97
N LEU A 76 -3.72 5.02 -19.98
CA LEU A 76 -3.00 4.50 -18.81
C LEU A 76 -1.82 3.61 -19.23
N GLY A 77 -0.58 4.02 -18.91
CA GLY A 77 0.59 3.17 -18.61
C GLY A 77 1.01 2.16 -19.66
N VAL A 78 2.15 2.35 -20.32
CA VAL A 78 2.84 1.24 -20.99
C VAL A 78 3.46 0.34 -19.92
N VAL A 79 2.62 -0.54 -19.38
CA VAL A 79 2.97 -1.79 -18.69
C VAL A 79 2.73 -2.87 -19.72
N SER A 80 3.71 -3.71 -20.05
CA SER A 80 3.50 -4.74 -21.08
C SER A 80 2.33 -5.64 -20.68
N GLN A 81 1.31 -5.73 -21.53
CA GLN A 81 0.19 -6.68 -21.39
C GLN A 81 0.66 -8.08 -21.81
N GLY A 82 1.89 -8.47 -21.46
CA GLY A 82 2.56 -9.65 -21.96
C GLY A 82 3.57 -9.40 -23.07
N TRP A 83 4.05 -10.51 -23.65
CA TRP A 83 5.06 -10.53 -24.71
C TRP A 83 4.53 -11.29 -25.91
N ASN A 84 4.62 -10.69 -27.10
CA ASN A 84 4.40 -11.40 -28.36
C ASN A 84 5.48 -12.46 -28.53
N VAL A 85 5.07 -13.63 -28.99
CA VAL A 85 5.91 -14.78 -29.25
C VAL A 85 6.08 -14.92 -30.75
N LEU A 86 7.33 -14.91 -31.20
CA LEU A 86 7.70 -14.95 -32.62
C LEU A 86 8.54 -16.20 -32.91
N ASP A 87 8.32 -16.78 -34.08
CA ASP A 87 9.16 -17.86 -34.61
C ASP A 87 10.46 -17.33 -35.26
N GLU A 88 11.16 -18.21 -35.98
CA GLU A 88 12.42 -17.91 -36.64
C GLU A 88 12.25 -16.87 -37.75
N ASP A 89 11.14 -16.92 -38.48
CA ASP A 89 10.78 -16.06 -39.60
C ASP A 89 10.08 -14.76 -39.16
N ALA A 90 10.01 -14.51 -37.85
CA ALA A 90 9.33 -13.38 -37.22
C ALA A 90 7.81 -13.37 -37.45
N VAL A 91 7.21 -14.55 -37.66
CA VAL A 91 5.75 -14.73 -37.65
C VAL A 91 5.25 -14.80 -36.20
N GLU A 92 4.17 -14.08 -35.89
CA GLU A 92 3.57 -14.08 -34.56
C GLU A 92 2.84 -15.41 -34.30
N LEU A 93 3.34 -16.18 -33.33
CA LEU A 93 2.71 -17.42 -32.85
C LEU A 93 1.57 -17.14 -31.85
N GLY A 94 1.63 -15.99 -31.18
CA GLY A 94 0.71 -15.60 -30.12
C GLY A 94 1.39 -14.68 -29.10
N TYR A 95 0.94 -14.73 -27.85
CA TYR A 95 1.50 -13.95 -26.75
C TYR A 95 1.44 -14.66 -25.40
N VAL A 96 2.28 -14.21 -24.46
CA VAL A 96 2.34 -14.75 -23.09
C VAL A 96 2.10 -13.68 -22.03
N LEU A 97 1.34 -14.02 -20.99
CA LEU A 97 1.08 -13.22 -19.80
C LEU A 97 1.74 -13.84 -18.57
N ARG A 98 2.10 -13.03 -17.57
CA ARG A 98 2.47 -13.50 -16.23
C ARG A 98 1.45 -13.03 -15.19
N THR A 99 1.23 -13.81 -14.14
CA THR A 99 0.35 -13.40 -13.02
C THR A 99 1.08 -12.52 -12.00
N SER A 100 2.38 -12.72 -11.77
CA SER A 100 3.19 -11.84 -10.91
C SER A 100 3.64 -10.58 -11.67
N PRO A 101 3.69 -9.41 -11.01
CA PRO A 101 3.37 -9.13 -9.60
C PRO A 101 1.90 -8.76 -9.35
N GLU A 102 1.07 -8.67 -10.39
CA GLU A 102 -0.30 -8.14 -10.30
C GLU A 102 -1.25 -9.00 -9.46
N CYS A 103 -0.95 -10.30 -9.34
CA CYS A 103 -1.70 -11.27 -8.56
C CYS A 103 -0.94 -11.76 -7.31
N ASP A 104 0.16 -11.09 -6.90
CA ASP A 104 0.95 -11.51 -5.73
C ASP A 104 0.16 -11.34 -4.40
N ASP A 105 -0.97 -10.62 -4.41
CA ASP A 105 -1.93 -10.52 -3.31
C ASP A 105 -2.87 -11.73 -3.19
N ILE A 106 -2.94 -12.59 -4.21
CA ILE A 106 -3.71 -13.84 -4.20
C ILE A 106 -2.84 -14.95 -3.61
N VAL A 107 -3.10 -15.26 -2.35
CA VAL A 107 -2.31 -16.22 -1.56
C VAL A 107 -2.98 -17.60 -1.55
N GLY A 108 -2.20 -18.64 -1.84
CA GLY A 108 -2.59 -20.04 -1.67
C GLY A 108 -2.52 -20.50 -0.21
N PHE A 109 -2.00 -21.70 0.04
CA PHE A 109 -1.86 -22.23 1.40
C PHE A 109 -0.80 -21.48 2.23
N SER A 110 0.31 -21.05 1.63
CA SER A 110 1.39 -20.32 2.33
C SER A 110 1.97 -19.12 1.57
N GLY A 111 1.64 -18.95 0.29
CA GLY A 111 2.18 -17.85 -0.52
C GLY A 111 1.54 -17.74 -1.91
N PRO A 112 1.81 -16.64 -2.64
CA PRO A 112 1.35 -16.47 -4.02
C PRO A 112 2.13 -17.35 -5.00
N SER A 113 1.50 -17.65 -6.14
CA SER A 113 2.09 -18.43 -7.24
C SER A 113 2.16 -17.62 -8.53
N ASN A 114 3.34 -17.61 -9.16
CA ASN A 114 3.59 -16.94 -10.42
C ASN A 114 3.41 -17.92 -11.59
N LEU A 115 2.51 -17.59 -12.50
CA LEU A 115 2.09 -18.43 -13.62
C LEU A 115 2.38 -17.72 -14.95
N LEU A 116 2.74 -18.49 -15.97
CA LEU A 116 2.82 -18.09 -17.37
C LEU A 116 1.57 -18.58 -18.10
N ILE A 117 0.90 -17.71 -18.83
CA ILE A 117 -0.30 -18.03 -19.60
C ILE A 117 0.01 -17.74 -21.07
N GLY A 118 -0.04 -18.74 -21.95
CA GLY A 118 0.14 -18.58 -23.39
C GLY A 118 -1.20 -18.48 -24.10
N ILE A 119 -1.34 -17.54 -25.03
CA ILE A 119 -2.55 -17.27 -25.81
C ILE A 119 -2.17 -17.15 -27.28
N ASP A 120 -2.80 -17.93 -28.16
CA ASP A 120 -2.51 -17.91 -29.59
C ASP A 120 -3.05 -16.66 -30.31
N ALA A 121 -2.76 -16.57 -31.61
CA ALA A 121 -3.24 -15.47 -32.45
C ALA A 121 -4.78 -15.40 -32.59
N THR A 122 -5.51 -16.46 -32.22
CA THR A 122 -6.99 -16.52 -32.25
C THR A 122 -7.64 -16.18 -30.90
N ASP A 123 -6.85 -15.67 -29.94
CA ASP A 123 -7.27 -15.34 -28.58
C ASP A 123 -7.72 -16.58 -27.76
N ARG A 124 -7.13 -17.75 -28.02
CA ARG A 124 -7.33 -18.99 -27.25
C ARG A 124 -6.10 -19.34 -26.43
N ILE A 125 -6.31 -19.86 -25.22
CA ILE A 125 -5.23 -20.22 -24.32
C ILE A 125 -4.53 -21.49 -24.83
N VAL A 126 -3.23 -21.38 -25.15
CA VAL A 126 -2.36 -22.50 -25.53
C VAL A 126 -2.00 -23.33 -24.31
N GLY A 127 -1.85 -22.67 -23.16
CA GLY A 127 -1.77 -23.34 -21.86
C GLY A 127 -1.25 -22.47 -20.73
N VAL A 128 -1.35 -23.00 -19.51
CA VAL A 128 -0.89 -22.37 -18.27
C VAL A 128 0.27 -23.17 -17.67
N ARG A 129 1.32 -22.48 -17.20
CA ARG A 129 2.51 -23.09 -16.58
C ARG A 129 2.90 -22.36 -15.30
N LEU A 130 3.18 -23.11 -14.25
CA LEU A 130 3.69 -22.54 -13.00
C LEU A 130 5.19 -22.24 -13.10
N ILE A 131 5.56 -20.97 -12.99
CA ILE A 131 6.94 -20.48 -13.08
C ILE A 131 7.64 -20.63 -11.72
N ASP A 132 7.06 -20.01 -10.70
CA ASP A 132 7.55 -20.01 -9.33
C ASP A 132 6.37 -19.95 -8.34
N SER A 133 6.62 -20.30 -7.09
CA SER A 133 5.63 -20.14 -6.03
C SER A 133 6.29 -19.98 -4.68
N LYS A 134 5.65 -19.19 -3.81
CA LYS A 134 6.00 -19.06 -2.38
C LYS A 134 5.15 -19.97 -1.50
N ASP A 135 4.29 -20.80 -2.10
CA ASP A 135 3.53 -21.79 -1.38
C ASP A 135 4.42 -22.99 -0.96
N THR A 136 3.88 -23.90 -0.16
CA THR A 136 4.63 -25.08 0.27
C THR A 136 4.91 -26.03 -0.90
N ALA A 137 6.10 -26.64 -0.90
CA ALA A 137 6.55 -27.51 -1.98
C ALA A 137 5.61 -28.69 -2.23
N GLU A 138 5.02 -29.27 -1.18
CA GLU A 138 4.07 -30.38 -1.29
C GLU A 138 2.79 -29.99 -2.05
N HIS A 139 2.22 -28.81 -1.77
CA HIS A 139 1.00 -28.35 -2.43
C HIS A 139 1.25 -27.97 -3.89
N ILE A 140 2.41 -27.38 -4.20
CA ILE A 140 2.80 -27.06 -5.58
C ILE A 140 3.08 -28.32 -6.39
N GLU A 141 3.71 -29.32 -5.78
CA GLU A 141 3.95 -30.60 -6.42
C GLU A 141 2.63 -31.34 -6.70
N ALA A 142 1.65 -31.28 -5.80
CA ALA A 142 0.31 -31.81 -6.05
C ALA A 142 -0.36 -31.11 -7.25
N VAL A 143 -0.29 -29.78 -7.34
CA VAL A 143 -0.80 -29.01 -8.50
C VAL A 143 -0.05 -29.36 -9.79
N ARG A 144 1.26 -29.61 -9.74
CA ARG A 144 2.06 -30.01 -10.92
C ARG A 144 1.78 -31.43 -11.38
N ARG A 145 1.50 -32.35 -10.45
CA ARG A 145 1.20 -33.76 -10.74
C ARG A 145 -0.20 -33.99 -11.28
N ASP A 146 -1.06 -32.98 -11.22
CA ASP A 146 -2.38 -32.99 -11.83
C ASP A 146 -2.36 -32.24 -13.17
N PRO A 147 -2.02 -32.92 -14.29
CA PRO A 147 -2.05 -32.30 -15.61
C PRO A 147 -3.47 -31.96 -16.06
N GLN A 148 -4.53 -32.58 -15.50
CA GLN A 148 -5.90 -32.23 -15.86
C GLN A 148 -6.26 -30.83 -15.36
N PHE A 149 -5.75 -30.46 -14.18
CA PHE A 149 -5.91 -29.12 -13.62
C PHE A 149 -5.27 -28.03 -14.49
N LEU A 150 -3.97 -28.10 -14.81
CA LEU A 150 -3.33 -27.05 -15.61
C LEU A 150 -3.76 -27.03 -17.08
N ASN A 151 -4.21 -28.17 -17.62
CA ASN A 151 -4.71 -28.26 -18.98
C ASN A 151 -6.19 -27.87 -19.12
N SER A 152 -6.90 -27.58 -18.02
CA SER A 152 -8.32 -27.20 -18.06
C SER A 152 -8.55 -25.89 -18.82
N TRP A 153 -7.53 -25.06 -18.97
CA TRP A 153 -7.57 -23.82 -19.74
C TRP A 153 -7.15 -24.01 -21.21
N ASN A 154 -6.59 -25.16 -21.59
CA ASN A 154 -6.08 -25.35 -22.96
C ASN A 154 -7.23 -25.29 -23.98
N ASN A 155 -7.01 -24.58 -25.08
CA ASN A 155 -7.97 -24.36 -26.15
C ASN A 155 -9.28 -23.66 -25.72
N VAL A 156 -9.31 -23.02 -24.54
CA VAL A 156 -10.43 -22.18 -24.10
C VAL A 156 -10.21 -20.75 -24.59
N ALA A 157 -11.24 -20.10 -25.13
CA ALA A 157 -11.16 -18.70 -25.54
C ALA A 157 -10.88 -17.80 -24.33
N ARG A 158 -10.07 -16.76 -24.48
CA ARG A 158 -9.66 -15.89 -23.36
C ARG A 158 -10.82 -15.31 -22.57
N ASN A 159 -11.84 -14.77 -23.25
CA ASN A 159 -13.04 -14.21 -22.61
C ASN A 159 -13.86 -15.30 -21.92
N GLU A 160 -13.94 -16.49 -22.52
CA GLU A 160 -14.63 -17.64 -21.92
C GLU A 160 -13.91 -18.11 -20.64
N ALA A 161 -12.58 -18.18 -20.66
CA ALA A 161 -11.76 -18.51 -19.50
C ALA A 161 -11.82 -17.44 -18.39
N ALA A 162 -12.06 -16.18 -18.75
CA ALA A 162 -12.28 -15.08 -17.81
C ALA A 162 -13.67 -15.15 -17.14
N GLU A 163 -14.66 -15.78 -17.77
CA GLU A 163 -16.05 -15.88 -17.29
C GLU A 163 -16.42 -17.26 -16.71
N GLN A 164 -15.74 -18.35 -17.12
CA GLN A 164 -16.11 -19.75 -16.83
C GLN A 164 -15.14 -20.49 -15.89
N SER A 165 -14.45 -19.79 -15.00
CA SER A 165 -13.44 -20.40 -14.14
C SER A 165 -13.98 -21.39 -13.10
N TYR A 166 -15.30 -21.40 -12.84
CA TYR A 166 -16.01 -22.38 -12.00
C TYR A 166 -16.03 -23.84 -12.53
N ARG A 167 -15.55 -24.09 -13.76
CA ARG A 167 -15.44 -25.44 -14.33
C ARG A 167 -14.12 -26.15 -14.01
N VAL A 168 -13.13 -25.42 -13.46
CA VAL A 168 -11.82 -26.00 -13.11
C VAL A 168 -11.93 -26.63 -11.72
N GLN A 169 -11.82 -27.96 -11.65
CA GLN A 169 -11.88 -28.69 -10.38
C GLN A 169 -10.60 -28.45 -9.56
N ALA A 170 -10.74 -28.16 -8.27
CA ALA A 170 -9.61 -27.98 -7.38
C ALA A 170 -8.81 -29.30 -7.20
N VAL A 171 -7.51 -29.17 -6.96
CA VAL A 171 -6.62 -30.33 -6.79
C VAL A 171 -6.73 -30.87 -5.37
N SER A 172 -7.08 -32.15 -5.23
CA SER A 172 -7.18 -32.83 -3.92
C SER A 172 -5.84 -32.79 -3.18
N GLY A 173 -5.86 -32.37 -1.91
CA GLY A 173 -4.65 -32.19 -1.11
C GLY A 173 -3.88 -30.88 -1.38
N ALA A 174 -4.33 -30.06 -2.33
CA ALA A 174 -3.79 -28.72 -2.60
C ALA A 174 -4.89 -27.69 -2.90
N THR A 175 -6.07 -27.87 -2.31
CA THR A 175 -7.29 -27.12 -2.64
C THR A 175 -7.10 -25.60 -2.61
N LEU A 176 -6.54 -25.04 -1.52
CA LEU A 176 -6.33 -23.59 -1.41
C LEU A 176 -5.32 -23.05 -2.43
N THR A 177 -4.24 -23.79 -2.66
CA THR A 177 -3.21 -23.45 -3.67
C THR A 177 -3.79 -23.50 -5.08
N SER A 178 -4.57 -24.54 -5.41
CA SER A 178 -5.23 -24.67 -6.72
C SER A 178 -6.27 -23.58 -6.95
N LEU A 179 -7.12 -23.25 -5.97
CA LEU A 179 -8.08 -22.15 -6.10
C LEU A 179 -7.40 -20.79 -6.27
N ALA A 180 -6.30 -20.54 -5.55
CA ALA A 180 -5.49 -19.33 -5.74
C ALA A 180 -4.87 -19.25 -7.15
N VAL A 181 -4.46 -20.38 -7.73
CA VAL A 181 -4.00 -20.44 -9.13
C VAL A 181 -5.15 -20.08 -10.08
N VAL A 182 -6.34 -20.64 -9.87
CA VAL A 182 -7.51 -20.33 -10.71
C VAL A 182 -7.89 -18.85 -10.61
N ASP A 183 -7.89 -18.26 -9.41
CA ASP A 183 -8.17 -16.84 -9.17
C ASP A 183 -7.13 -15.95 -9.86
N ALA A 184 -5.85 -16.29 -9.77
CA ALA A 184 -4.76 -15.54 -10.40
C ALA A 184 -4.86 -15.58 -11.94
N VAL A 185 -5.17 -16.73 -12.53
CA VAL A 185 -5.41 -16.85 -13.98
C VAL A 185 -6.62 -16.01 -14.38
N THR A 186 -7.75 -16.18 -13.71
CA THR A 186 -9.02 -15.51 -14.04
C THR A 186 -8.89 -13.99 -13.96
N ARG A 187 -8.30 -13.48 -12.88
CA ARG A 187 -8.04 -12.04 -12.70
C ARG A 187 -7.09 -11.51 -13.76
N ARG A 188 -6.05 -12.26 -14.11
CA ARG A 188 -5.10 -11.85 -15.16
C ARG A 188 -5.72 -11.84 -16.56
N LEU A 189 -6.75 -12.65 -16.81
CA LEU A 189 -7.49 -12.67 -18.07
C LEU A 189 -8.60 -11.61 -18.16
N GLY A 190 -8.86 -10.87 -17.08
CA GLY A 190 -9.86 -9.80 -17.05
C GLY A 190 -11.25 -10.22 -16.54
N GLY A 191 -11.37 -11.36 -15.87
CA GLY A 191 -12.62 -11.87 -15.32
C GLY A 191 -13.20 -10.98 -14.19
N THR A 192 -14.52 -11.00 -14.04
CA THR A 192 -15.21 -10.27 -12.96
C THR A 192 -15.07 -10.98 -11.62
N ASN A 193 -15.14 -10.22 -10.52
CA ASN A 193 -15.08 -10.70 -9.14
C ASN A 193 -16.27 -11.63 -8.82
N ALA A 194 -16.27 -12.86 -9.33
CA ALA A 194 -17.10 -13.96 -8.82
C ALA A 194 -16.20 -14.85 -7.96
N SER A 195 -16.64 -15.17 -6.74
CA SER A 195 -15.86 -16.06 -5.88
C SER A 195 -15.86 -17.47 -6.44
N GLN A 196 -14.67 -18.01 -6.67
CA GLN A 196 -14.48 -19.40 -7.06
C GLN A 196 -14.43 -20.35 -5.87
N ARG A 197 -14.18 -19.79 -4.68
CA ARG A 197 -14.34 -20.50 -3.42
C ARG A 197 -15.83 -20.78 -3.20
N PHE A 198 -16.70 -19.80 -3.45
CA PHE A 198 -18.13 -19.91 -3.22
C PHE A 198 -18.95 -19.72 -4.52
N PRO A 199 -18.88 -20.67 -5.48
CA PRO A 199 -19.44 -20.50 -6.82
C PRO A 199 -20.97 -20.57 -6.89
N GLN A 200 -21.64 -21.03 -5.83
CA GLN A 200 -23.10 -21.19 -5.80
C GLN A 200 -23.81 -19.83 -5.78
N ALA A 201 -24.61 -19.53 -6.81
CA ALA A 201 -25.47 -18.35 -6.84
C ALA A 201 -26.54 -18.39 -5.73
N VAL A 202 -27.08 -17.23 -5.34
CA VAL A 202 -28.18 -17.16 -4.36
C VAL A 202 -29.46 -17.67 -5.03
N ASP A 203 -30.11 -18.65 -4.41
CA ASP A 203 -31.39 -19.17 -4.89
C ASP A 203 -32.58 -18.38 -4.33
N VAL A 204 -33.75 -18.45 -4.97
CA VAL A 204 -34.96 -17.81 -4.44
C VAL A 204 -35.49 -18.55 -3.21
N SER A 205 -35.36 -19.89 -3.17
CA SER A 205 -35.79 -20.73 -2.04
C SER A 205 -35.11 -20.33 -0.73
N GLU A 206 -33.86 -19.89 -0.85
CA GLU A 206 -33.04 -19.33 0.21
C GLU A 206 -33.68 -18.08 0.85
N LEU A 207 -34.57 -17.36 0.17
CA LEU A 207 -35.16 -16.11 0.65
C LEU A 207 -36.60 -16.25 1.12
N LEU A 208 -37.26 -17.38 0.85
CA LEU A 208 -38.68 -17.60 1.16
C LEU A 208 -39.00 -17.54 2.66
N SER A 209 -38.04 -17.86 3.52
CA SER A 209 -38.20 -17.73 4.97
C SER A 209 -38.34 -16.28 5.43
N THR A 210 -37.80 -15.33 4.66
CA THR A 210 -37.79 -13.90 4.99
C THR A 210 -38.82 -13.14 4.14
N PHE A 211 -38.96 -13.49 2.87
CA PHE A 211 -39.93 -12.94 1.94
C PHE A 211 -40.72 -14.06 1.27
N PRO A 212 -41.86 -14.51 1.83
CA PRO A 212 -42.66 -15.59 1.26
C PRO A 212 -43.17 -15.33 -0.17
N ALA A 213 -43.28 -14.05 -0.55
CA ALA A 213 -43.69 -13.61 -1.88
C ALA A 213 -42.52 -13.53 -2.89
N ALA A 214 -41.28 -13.83 -2.49
CA ALA A 214 -40.12 -13.78 -3.38
C ALA A 214 -40.25 -14.81 -4.50
N HIS A 215 -40.18 -14.34 -5.75
CA HIS A 215 -40.35 -15.17 -6.93
C HIS A 215 -39.12 -15.14 -7.85
N ARG A 216 -38.40 -14.01 -7.91
CA ARG A 216 -37.24 -13.84 -8.80
C ARG A 216 -36.15 -12.96 -8.18
N LEU A 217 -34.90 -13.27 -8.49
CA LEU A 217 -33.73 -12.43 -8.20
C LEU A 217 -33.22 -11.75 -9.48
N ALA A 218 -32.79 -10.50 -9.36
CA ALA A 218 -32.16 -9.76 -10.45
C ALA A 218 -30.97 -8.95 -9.90
N PRO A 219 -29.88 -8.75 -10.65
CA PRO A 219 -28.79 -7.87 -10.24
C PRO A 219 -29.27 -6.44 -9.94
N ASP A 220 -28.73 -5.79 -8.90
CA ASP A 220 -29.00 -4.38 -8.64
C ASP A 220 -28.04 -3.49 -9.45
N PRO A 221 -28.52 -2.74 -10.46
CA PRO A 221 -27.65 -1.89 -11.28
C PRO A 221 -27.06 -0.70 -10.51
N GLN A 222 -27.59 -0.37 -9.32
CA GLN A 222 -27.08 0.74 -8.50
C GLN A 222 -26.03 0.29 -7.47
N ARG A 223 -25.97 -1.00 -7.13
CA ARG A 223 -25.05 -1.54 -6.13
C ARG A 223 -24.38 -2.80 -6.65
N ASN A 224 -23.10 -2.69 -7.00
CA ASN A 224 -22.34 -3.80 -7.56
C ASN A 224 -22.26 -4.99 -6.58
N GLY A 225 -22.59 -6.20 -7.03
CA GLY A 225 -22.65 -7.41 -6.21
C GLY A 225 -23.94 -7.63 -5.40
N TRP A 226 -24.93 -6.73 -5.52
CA TRP A 226 -26.22 -6.84 -4.85
C TRP A 226 -27.30 -7.44 -5.76
N LEU A 227 -28.30 -8.07 -5.15
CA LEU A 227 -29.45 -8.69 -5.81
C LEU A 227 -30.75 -8.03 -5.34
N LYS A 228 -31.61 -7.64 -6.27
CA LYS A 228 -33.00 -7.25 -6.04
C LYS A 228 -33.87 -8.49 -5.87
N ILE A 229 -34.70 -8.50 -4.83
CA ILE A 229 -35.68 -9.54 -4.55
C ILE A 229 -37.03 -9.07 -5.09
N LEU A 230 -37.60 -9.80 -6.04
CA LEU A 230 -38.82 -9.42 -6.76
C LEU A 230 -39.94 -10.42 -6.52
N ASP A 231 -41.18 -9.92 -6.43
CA ASP A 231 -42.38 -10.76 -6.43
C ASP A 231 -42.77 -11.27 -7.84
N ALA A 232 -43.85 -12.02 -7.93
CA ALA A 232 -44.35 -12.57 -9.20
C ALA A 232 -44.80 -11.48 -10.20
N GLN A 233 -45.11 -10.28 -9.72
CA GLN A 233 -45.51 -9.13 -10.52
C GLN A 233 -44.32 -8.21 -10.87
N GLY A 234 -43.12 -8.54 -10.41
CA GLY A 234 -41.90 -7.76 -10.63
C GLY A 234 -41.72 -6.55 -9.70
N GLN A 235 -42.51 -6.44 -8.64
CA GLN A 235 -42.33 -5.41 -7.62
C GLN A 235 -41.16 -5.75 -6.70
N LEU A 236 -40.42 -4.72 -6.28
CA LEU A 236 -39.27 -4.86 -5.39
C LEU A 236 -39.75 -5.13 -3.96
N LEU A 237 -39.36 -6.27 -3.40
CA LEU A 237 -39.62 -6.64 -2.00
C LEU A 237 -38.48 -6.26 -1.07
N GLY A 238 -37.24 -6.31 -1.56
CA GLY A 238 -36.03 -6.10 -0.77
C GLY A 238 -34.76 -6.34 -1.58
N ARG A 239 -33.62 -6.43 -0.89
CA ARG A 239 -32.31 -6.69 -1.48
C ARG A 239 -31.56 -7.81 -0.76
N ALA A 240 -30.64 -8.45 -1.44
CA ALA A 240 -29.72 -9.42 -0.85
C ALA A 240 -28.28 -9.15 -1.32
N VAL A 241 -27.31 -9.41 -0.46
CA VAL A 241 -25.89 -9.27 -0.76
C VAL A 241 -25.10 -10.36 -0.05
N ARG A 242 -23.99 -10.80 -0.67
CA ARG A 242 -23.08 -11.78 -0.10
C ARG A 242 -21.79 -11.11 0.38
N THR A 243 -21.17 -11.66 1.42
CA THR A 243 -19.80 -11.27 1.81
C THR A 243 -18.77 -11.70 0.78
N SER A 244 -19.04 -12.79 0.08
CA SER A 244 -18.20 -13.29 -1.01
C SER A 244 -18.53 -12.66 -2.38
N PRO A 245 -17.53 -12.39 -3.25
CA PRO A 245 -16.07 -12.58 -3.08
C PRO A 245 -15.35 -11.48 -2.30
N THR A 246 -16.02 -10.37 -2.02
CA THR A 246 -15.41 -9.13 -1.56
C THR A 246 -14.58 -9.31 -0.28
N GLU A 247 -14.99 -10.23 0.59
CA GLU A 247 -14.37 -10.53 1.88
C GLU A 247 -13.77 -11.94 2.00
N ASP A 248 -13.50 -12.64 0.90
CA ASP A 248 -12.92 -14.00 0.92
C ASP A 248 -11.50 -14.09 1.51
N LYS A 249 -10.87 -12.93 1.76
CA LYS A 249 -9.58 -12.79 2.44
C LYS A 249 -9.70 -12.80 3.98
N ILE A 250 -10.91 -12.65 4.52
CA ILE A 250 -11.16 -12.69 5.96
C ILE A 250 -11.35 -14.16 6.33
N HIS A 251 -10.34 -14.71 7.00
CA HIS A 251 -10.33 -16.11 7.40
C HIS A 251 -10.82 -16.24 8.84
N GLY A 252 -11.70 -17.21 9.06
CA GLY A 252 -12.05 -17.68 10.39
C GLY A 252 -10.96 -18.58 10.94
N TYR A 253 -11.36 -19.76 11.40
CA TYR A 253 -10.48 -20.71 12.05
C TYR A 253 -9.60 -21.49 11.04
N GLN A 254 -10.12 -21.93 9.89
CA GLN A 254 -9.36 -22.60 8.82
C GLN A 254 -9.62 -22.09 7.40
N GLY A 255 -10.62 -21.22 7.21
CA GLY A 255 -10.97 -20.72 5.88
C GLY A 255 -11.95 -19.56 5.91
N PRO A 256 -12.23 -18.94 4.75
CA PRO A 256 -13.27 -17.94 4.64
C PRO A 256 -14.67 -18.56 4.79
N THR A 257 -15.65 -17.70 5.09
CA THR A 257 -17.06 -18.10 5.22
C THR A 257 -17.95 -17.13 4.44
N ASP A 258 -18.71 -17.64 3.48
CA ASP A 258 -19.69 -16.86 2.72
C ASP A 258 -20.97 -16.69 3.54
N SER A 259 -21.40 -15.45 3.71
CA SER A 259 -22.61 -15.10 4.44
C SER A 259 -23.56 -14.31 3.53
N LEU A 260 -24.85 -14.64 3.62
CA LEU A 260 -25.93 -13.94 2.94
C LEU A 260 -26.55 -12.94 3.90
N ILE A 261 -26.70 -11.69 3.46
CA ILE A 261 -27.43 -10.66 4.17
C ILE A 261 -28.63 -10.25 3.32
N VAL A 262 -29.81 -10.22 3.94
CA VAL A 262 -31.09 -9.90 3.31
C VAL A 262 -31.65 -8.65 3.97
N LEU A 263 -32.06 -7.68 3.15
CA LEU A 263 -32.52 -6.36 3.58
C LEU A 263 -33.91 -6.04 3.03
N ASP A 264 -34.66 -5.22 3.75
CA ASP A 264 -35.89 -4.61 3.27
C ASP A 264 -35.64 -3.37 2.37
N LEU A 265 -36.72 -2.70 1.99
CA LEU A 265 -36.68 -1.49 1.15
C LEU A 265 -36.06 -0.28 1.85
N GLN A 266 -35.99 -0.28 3.18
CA GLN A 266 -35.39 0.75 4.00
C GLN A 266 -33.92 0.44 4.34
N ASP A 267 -33.32 -0.56 3.67
CA ASP A 267 -31.97 -1.07 3.91
C ASP A 267 -31.76 -1.53 5.38
N ARG A 268 -32.81 -2.05 6.04
CA ARG A 268 -32.67 -2.73 7.33
C ARG A 268 -32.52 -4.23 7.13
N VAL A 269 -31.63 -4.84 7.90
CA VAL A 269 -31.34 -6.27 7.84
C VAL A 269 -32.53 -7.05 8.36
N GLN A 270 -33.12 -7.87 7.51
CA GLN A 270 -34.22 -8.77 7.86
C GLN A 270 -33.71 -10.17 8.22
N ALA A 271 -32.62 -10.61 7.59
CA ALA A 271 -31.95 -11.85 7.91
C ALA A 271 -30.46 -11.80 7.55
N ALA A 272 -29.64 -12.52 8.31
CA ALA A 272 -28.26 -12.82 7.99
C ALA A 272 -27.98 -14.28 8.33
N ARG A 273 -27.23 -14.99 7.50
CA ARG A 273 -26.84 -16.39 7.74
C ARG A 273 -25.58 -16.79 7.00
N VAL A 274 -24.93 -17.86 7.45
CA VAL A 274 -23.87 -18.51 6.68
C VAL A 274 -24.50 -19.31 5.53
N ARG A 275 -23.89 -19.24 4.33
CA ARG A 275 -24.19 -20.12 3.21
C ARG A 275 -23.22 -21.31 3.19
N THR A 276 -22.08 -21.13 2.55
CA THR A 276 -21.01 -22.12 2.44
C THR A 276 -19.76 -21.60 3.15
N SER A 277 -18.95 -22.52 3.66
CA SER A 277 -17.75 -22.18 4.42
C SER A 277 -16.62 -23.16 4.12
N PHE A 278 -15.40 -22.66 4.03
CA PHE A 278 -14.16 -23.45 4.04
C PHE A 278 -13.55 -23.54 5.44
N ASP A 279 -14.30 -23.09 6.44
CA ASP A 279 -13.95 -23.25 7.84
C ASP A 279 -14.40 -24.62 8.35
N ASN A 280 -13.81 -25.08 9.45
CA ASN A 280 -14.05 -26.45 9.94
C ASN A 280 -15.47 -26.64 10.47
N GLN A 281 -16.10 -27.75 10.07
CA GLN A 281 -17.24 -28.29 10.80
C GLN A 281 -16.75 -28.93 12.13
N PRO A 282 -17.45 -28.73 13.26
CA PRO A 282 -18.81 -28.19 13.41
C PRO A 282 -18.89 -26.67 13.71
N TYR A 283 -17.79 -25.90 13.62
CA TYR A 283 -17.80 -24.51 14.06
C TYR A 283 -18.78 -23.64 13.29
N VAL A 284 -18.93 -23.90 12.00
CA VAL A 284 -19.88 -23.20 11.13
C VAL A 284 -21.33 -23.51 11.53
N SER A 285 -21.64 -24.74 11.93
CA SER A 285 -23.00 -25.08 12.38
C SER A 285 -23.35 -24.37 13.68
N TYR A 286 -22.39 -24.19 14.59
CA TYR A 286 -22.61 -23.46 15.85
C TYR A 286 -23.07 -22.02 15.64
N LEU A 287 -22.67 -21.34 14.56
CA LEU A 287 -23.15 -19.99 14.25
C LEU A 287 -24.63 -19.98 13.86
N ASN A 288 -25.08 -21.01 13.14
CA ASN A 288 -26.48 -21.14 12.72
C ASN A 288 -27.36 -21.66 13.87
N ASP A 289 -26.80 -22.47 14.77
CA ASP A 289 -27.48 -23.00 15.95
C ASP A 289 -27.56 -21.98 17.10
N ASP A 290 -26.71 -20.93 17.07
CA ASP A 290 -26.71 -19.88 18.09
C ASP A 290 -27.89 -18.92 17.92
N ALA A 291 -28.75 -18.87 18.94
CA ALA A 291 -29.99 -18.11 18.90
C ALA A 291 -29.82 -16.58 18.93
N TYR A 292 -28.61 -16.06 19.15
CA TYR A 292 -28.33 -14.64 19.40
C TYR A 292 -27.38 -14.01 18.38
N PHE A 293 -26.40 -14.75 17.86
CA PHE A 293 -25.33 -14.22 17.01
C PHE A 293 -25.86 -13.46 15.80
N PHE A 294 -26.72 -14.07 14.98
CA PHE A 294 -27.29 -13.40 13.81
C PHE A 294 -28.34 -12.34 14.18
N LYS A 295 -29.01 -12.48 15.33
CA LYS A 295 -29.98 -11.46 15.81
C LYS A 295 -29.30 -10.13 16.11
N THR A 296 -28.01 -10.13 16.43
CA THR A 296 -27.24 -8.90 16.64
C THR A 296 -27.17 -8.03 15.39
N PHE A 297 -27.26 -8.62 14.19
CA PHE A 297 -27.27 -7.89 12.92
C PHE A 297 -28.68 -7.54 12.45
N VAL A 298 -29.67 -8.40 12.71
CA VAL A 298 -31.08 -8.20 12.32
C VAL A 298 -31.67 -6.95 12.97
N GLY A 299 -32.41 -6.16 12.19
CA GLY A 299 -33.03 -4.90 12.60
C GLY A 299 -32.16 -3.66 12.41
N ASN A 300 -30.83 -3.81 12.38
CA ASN A 300 -29.93 -2.69 12.08
C ASN A 300 -30.12 -2.23 10.64
N SER A 301 -30.08 -0.92 10.41
CA SER A 301 -29.89 -0.35 9.09
C SER A 301 -28.49 -0.67 8.56
N TRP A 302 -28.33 -0.65 7.25
CA TRP A 302 -27.04 -0.88 6.60
C TRP A 302 -25.96 0.11 7.07
N HIS A 303 -26.36 1.34 7.42
CA HIS A 303 -25.49 2.33 8.03
C HIS A 303 -25.09 1.95 9.46
N GLU A 304 -26.05 1.57 10.31
CA GLU A 304 -25.76 1.12 11.68
C GLU A 304 -24.81 -0.09 11.68
N LEU A 305 -25.01 -1.05 10.77
CA LEU A 305 -24.08 -2.18 10.58
C LEU A 305 -22.64 -1.75 10.30
N SER A 306 -22.44 -0.68 9.50
CA SER A 306 -21.11 -0.20 9.14
C SER A 306 -20.34 0.46 10.28
N GLU A 307 -21.06 0.89 11.33
CA GLU A 307 -20.51 1.53 12.52
C GLU A 307 -20.30 0.53 13.68
N LEU A 308 -20.78 -0.71 13.53
CA LEU A 308 -20.57 -1.75 14.53
C LEU A 308 -19.10 -2.13 14.64
N ASN A 309 -18.67 -2.42 15.88
CA ASN A 309 -17.36 -3.01 16.12
C ASN A 309 -17.48 -4.54 16.06
N ALA A 310 -16.97 -5.16 15.00
CA ALA A 310 -17.00 -6.61 14.80
C ALA A 310 -16.33 -7.42 15.95
N PHE A 311 -15.48 -6.78 16.76
CA PHE A 311 -14.73 -7.42 17.85
C PHE A 311 -15.14 -6.91 19.24
N GLY A 312 -16.26 -6.19 19.35
CA GLY A 312 -16.75 -5.62 20.61
C GLY A 312 -18.28 -5.62 20.72
N PRO A 313 -18.82 -5.24 21.89
CA PRO A 313 -20.26 -5.17 22.09
C PRO A 313 -20.95 -4.31 21.02
N PRO A 314 -22.11 -4.72 20.49
CA PRO A 314 -22.96 -5.82 20.95
C PRO A 314 -22.59 -7.23 20.41
N ILE A 315 -21.53 -7.36 19.60
CA ILE A 315 -21.17 -8.63 18.96
C ILE A 315 -20.34 -9.47 19.94
N GLU A 316 -20.91 -10.60 20.38
CA GLU A 316 -20.24 -11.62 21.17
C GLU A 316 -19.88 -12.82 20.29
N GLY A 317 -18.68 -13.37 20.47
CA GLY A 317 -18.27 -14.56 19.74
C GLY A 317 -19.01 -15.81 20.21
N VAL A 318 -19.34 -16.70 19.28
CA VAL A 318 -20.04 -17.97 19.58
C VAL A 318 -19.09 -18.91 20.31
N SER A 319 -19.56 -19.53 21.40
CA SER A 319 -18.76 -20.47 22.19
C SER A 319 -18.37 -21.68 21.34
N GLY A 320 -17.08 -22.00 21.30
CA GLY A 320 -16.54 -23.09 20.48
C GLY A 320 -16.24 -22.71 19.04
N ALA A 321 -16.86 -21.67 18.47
CA ALA A 321 -16.65 -21.18 17.11
C ALA A 321 -16.16 -19.71 17.06
N THR A 322 -15.54 -19.22 18.13
CA THR A 322 -15.28 -17.79 18.36
C THR A 322 -14.54 -17.11 17.21
N MET A 323 -13.50 -17.74 16.65
CA MET A 323 -12.74 -17.19 15.53
C MET A 323 -13.57 -17.13 14.24
N THR A 324 -14.34 -18.19 13.95
CA THR A 324 -15.26 -18.27 12.81
C THR A 324 -16.37 -17.23 12.94
N SER A 325 -16.99 -17.08 14.12
CA SER A 325 -18.05 -16.09 14.37
C SER A 325 -17.54 -14.65 14.29
N LEU A 326 -16.34 -14.35 14.80
CA LEU A 326 -15.77 -13.01 14.70
C LEU A 326 -15.35 -12.69 13.26
N ALA A 327 -14.85 -13.66 12.50
CA ALA A 327 -14.54 -13.47 11.08
C ALA A 327 -15.81 -13.26 10.23
N VAL A 328 -16.90 -13.97 10.53
CA VAL A 328 -18.20 -13.74 9.89
C VAL A 328 -18.73 -12.34 10.23
N ALA A 329 -18.66 -11.94 11.51
CA ALA A 329 -19.04 -10.60 11.93
C ALA A 329 -18.20 -9.51 11.24
N ASP A 330 -16.88 -9.68 11.17
CA ASP A 330 -15.96 -8.77 10.51
C ASP A 330 -16.23 -8.72 9.00
N SER A 331 -16.56 -9.84 8.37
CA SER A 331 -16.95 -9.87 6.95
C SER A 331 -18.24 -9.08 6.68
N ILE A 332 -19.25 -9.20 7.55
CA ILE A 332 -20.53 -8.47 7.42
C ILE A 332 -20.31 -6.96 7.64
N VAL A 333 -19.60 -6.59 8.71
CA VAL A 333 -19.29 -5.19 9.03
C VAL A 333 -18.40 -4.57 7.95
N SER A 334 -17.33 -5.24 7.55
CA SER A 334 -16.41 -4.76 6.50
C SER A 334 -17.14 -4.56 5.17
N LEU A 335 -18.03 -5.49 4.79
CA LEU A 335 -18.86 -5.35 3.60
C LEU A 335 -19.79 -4.13 3.70
N ALA A 336 -20.42 -3.90 4.85
CA ALA A 336 -21.26 -2.73 5.09
C ALA A 336 -20.46 -1.42 5.04
N SER A 337 -19.30 -1.35 5.71
CA SER A 337 -18.40 -0.20 5.71
C SER A 337 -17.79 0.10 4.34
N ARG A 338 -17.62 -0.90 3.46
CA ARG A 338 -17.16 -0.70 2.08
C ARG A 338 -18.25 -0.23 1.13
N SER A 339 -19.49 -0.63 1.39
CA SER A 339 -20.65 -0.28 0.57
C SER A 339 -21.16 1.14 0.83
N ILE A 340 -20.64 1.82 1.87
CA ILE A 340 -20.90 3.22 2.20
C ILE A 340 -19.62 4.02 1.92
N GLU A 341 -19.67 4.90 0.92
CA GLU A 341 -18.57 5.81 0.58
C GLU A 341 -18.23 6.77 1.74
N PRO A 342 -17.02 7.37 1.73
CA PRO A 342 -15.85 6.97 2.53
C PRO A 342 -16.04 7.16 4.05
N PRO A 343 -15.17 6.57 4.90
CA PRO A 343 -15.26 6.72 6.35
C PRO A 343 -15.27 8.21 6.74
N ARG A 344 -16.40 8.65 7.30
CA ARG A 344 -16.42 9.84 8.16
C ARG A 344 -15.38 9.62 9.24
N VAL A 345 -14.35 10.46 9.28
CA VAL A 345 -13.48 10.54 10.45
C VAL A 345 -14.37 10.85 11.65
N PRO A 346 -14.48 9.98 12.67
CA PRO A 346 -15.00 10.42 13.94
C PRO A 346 -13.98 11.44 14.48
N ARG A 347 -14.37 12.72 14.49
CA ARG A 347 -13.71 13.72 15.32
C ARG A 347 -13.76 13.23 16.77
N ASP A 348 -12.60 13.21 17.40
CA ASP A 348 -12.39 12.95 18.82
C ASP A 348 -13.08 11.69 19.39
N VAL A 349 -12.40 10.55 19.26
CA VAL A 349 -12.50 9.50 20.27
C VAL A 349 -11.12 9.30 20.89
N ARG A 350 -10.85 10.08 21.94
CA ARG A 350 -9.83 9.80 22.95
C ARG A 350 -10.16 8.52 23.76
N ARG A 351 -10.45 7.37 23.13
CA ARG A 351 -10.59 6.08 23.82
C ARG A 351 -9.74 5.00 23.16
N LEU A 352 -8.97 4.29 23.99
CA LEU A 352 -8.14 3.15 23.61
C LEU A 352 -9.04 1.99 23.10
N SER A 353 -9.19 1.86 21.78
CA SER A 353 -10.11 0.93 21.11
C SER A 353 -9.66 -0.53 21.07
N TRP A 354 -8.60 -0.92 21.80
CA TRP A 354 -8.09 -2.30 21.83
C TRP A 354 -8.52 -3.08 23.08
N LEU A 355 -9.47 -2.57 23.89
CA LEU A 355 -9.98 -3.23 25.10
C LEU A 355 -11.01 -4.34 24.82
N THR A 356 -10.67 -5.30 23.96
CA THR A 356 -11.46 -6.54 23.77
C THR A 356 -11.18 -7.53 24.91
N LEU A 357 -12.09 -8.47 25.20
CA LEU A 357 -11.88 -9.48 26.26
C LEU A 357 -10.58 -10.28 26.07
N HIS A 358 -10.24 -10.57 24.80
CA HIS A 358 -8.98 -11.19 24.40
C HIS A 358 -7.77 -10.34 24.82
N ASN A 359 -7.76 -9.06 24.45
CA ASN A 359 -6.69 -8.12 24.75
C ASN A 359 -6.57 -7.78 26.24
N LEU A 360 -7.71 -7.72 26.95
CA LEU A 360 -7.78 -7.58 28.40
C LEU A 360 -7.18 -8.78 29.12
N GLY A 361 -7.41 -9.99 28.61
CA GLY A 361 -6.80 -11.19 29.15
C GLY A 361 -5.28 -11.25 28.90
N THR A 362 -4.79 -10.86 27.71
CA THR A 362 -3.34 -10.71 27.47
C THR A 362 -2.74 -9.70 28.44
N LEU A 363 -3.38 -8.53 28.64
CA LEU A 363 -2.94 -7.54 29.62
C LEU A 363 -2.92 -8.08 31.05
N ALA A 364 -3.96 -8.79 31.47
CA ALA A 364 -4.06 -9.36 32.81
C ALA A 364 -2.93 -10.37 33.07
N VAL A 365 -2.61 -11.20 32.08
CA VAL A 365 -1.48 -12.14 32.14
C VAL A 365 -0.14 -11.40 32.19
N VAL A 366 0.05 -10.35 31.39
CA VAL A 366 1.26 -9.51 31.42
C VAL A 366 1.42 -8.86 32.80
N ALA A 367 0.35 -8.28 33.35
CA ALA A 367 0.34 -7.65 34.67
C ALA A 367 0.63 -8.68 35.78
N ALA A 368 0.02 -9.87 35.72
CA ALA A 368 0.31 -10.97 36.64
C ALA A 368 1.76 -11.45 36.52
N GLY A 369 2.33 -11.52 35.31
CA GLY A 369 3.74 -11.85 35.10
C GLY A 369 4.69 -10.79 35.69
N VAL A 370 4.34 -9.50 35.59
CA VAL A 370 5.07 -8.41 36.25
C VAL A 370 4.96 -8.55 37.77
N ALA A 371 3.76 -8.79 38.31
CA ALA A 371 3.57 -9.01 39.74
C ALA A 371 4.37 -10.21 40.25
N MET A 372 4.38 -11.34 39.52
CA MET A 372 5.20 -12.52 39.81
C MET A 372 6.71 -12.22 39.74
N THR A 373 7.13 -11.29 38.88
CA THR A 373 8.54 -10.87 38.77
C THR A 373 8.99 -10.04 39.97
N PHE A 374 8.13 -9.17 40.49
CA PHE A 374 8.50 -8.17 41.51
C PHE A 374 8.08 -8.51 42.95
N SER A 375 7.14 -9.42 43.15
CA SER A 375 6.59 -9.76 44.47
C SER A 375 7.11 -11.08 45.05
N ARG A 376 6.66 -11.39 46.28
CA ARG A 376 6.90 -12.68 46.95
C ARG A 376 6.03 -13.83 46.42
N LEU A 377 5.04 -13.55 45.56
CA LEU A 377 4.11 -14.56 45.00
C LEU A 377 4.85 -15.70 44.28
N ARG A 378 5.99 -15.41 43.64
CA ARG A 378 6.85 -16.42 43.00
C ARG A 378 7.35 -17.53 43.94
N ARG A 379 7.41 -17.28 45.26
CA ARG A 379 7.85 -18.25 46.27
C ARG A 379 6.74 -19.23 46.67
N LEU A 380 5.48 -18.90 46.40
CA LEU A 380 4.33 -19.75 46.71
C LEU A 380 4.18 -20.84 45.65
N ARG A 381 4.32 -22.11 46.05
CA ARG A 381 4.31 -23.27 45.14
C ARG A 381 3.00 -23.38 44.34
N HIS A 382 1.86 -23.12 44.98
CA HIS A 382 0.53 -23.17 44.35
C HIS A 382 0.32 -22.01 43.37
N ALA A 383 0.59 -20.76 43.78
CA ALA A 383 0.45 -19.61 42.91
C ALA A 383 1.29 -19.75 41.63
N ARG A 384 2.53 -20.24 41.75
CA ARG A 384 3.39 -20.52 40.60
C ARG A 384 2.85 -21.63 39.69
N PHE A 385 2.29 -22.69 40.27
CA PHE A 385 1.71 -23.79 39.50
C PHE A 385 0.51 -23.32 38.67
N TYR A 386 -0.48 -22.68 39.30
CA TYR A 386 -1.68 -22.22 38.61
C TYR A 386 -1.36 -21.17 37.54
N PHE A 387 -0.41 -20.28 37.81
CA PHE A 387 0.05 -19.32 36.82
C PHE A 387 0.73 -19.99 35.61
N GLN A 388 1.54 -21.03 35.82
CA GLN A 388 2.13 -21.80 34.72
C GLN A 388 1.07 -22.52 33.87
N VAL A 389 0.05 -23.09 34.51
CA VAL A 389 -1.09 -23.71 33.81
C VAL A 389 -1.87 -22.67 33.00
N LEU A 390 -2.12 -21.48 33.58
CA LEU A 390 -2.74 -20.36 32.89
C LEU A 390 -1.93 -19.92 31.66
N LEU A 391 -0.61 -19.80 31.76
CA LEU A 391 0.24 -19.43 30.61
C LEU A 391 0.17 -20.44 29.48
N ILE A 392 0.18 -21.74 29.79
CA ILE A 392 0.13 -22.79 28.77
C ILE A 392 -1.26 -22.85 28.13
N GLY A 393 -2.31 -22.93 28.94
CA GLY A 393 -3.68 -23.05 28.45
C GLY A 393 -4.20 -21.77 27.81
N TYR A 394 -4.12 -20.65 28.51
CA TYR A 394 -4.65 -19.38 28.04
C TYR A 394 -3.70 -18.67 27.07
N LEU A 395 -2.51 -18.25 27.51
CA LEU A 395 -1.63 -17.46 26.64
C LEU A 395 -1.07 -18.27 25.46
N GLY A 396 -0.79 -19.56 25.66
CA GLY A 396 -0.31 -20.48 24.64
C GLY A 396 -1.40 -20.97 23.69
N PHE A 397 -2.32 -21.79 24.18
CA PHE A 397 -3.29 -22.52 23.32
C PHE A 397 -4.55 -21.74 22.95
N LEU A 398 -5.04 -20.82 23.80
CA LEU A 398 -6.29 -20.08 23.55
C LEU A 398 -6.05 -18.71 22.91
N ASN A 399 -5.02 -17.99 23.35
CA ASN A 399 -4.79 -16.61 22.96
C ASN A 399 -3.77 -16.50 21.83
N GLY A 400 -2.60 -17.14 21.96
CA GLY A 400 -1.60 -17.18 20.90
C GLY A 400 -0.67 -15.96 20.83
N ASP A 401 -0.88 -14.93 21.65
CA ASP A 401 0.02 -13.77 21.77
C ASP A 401 1.36 -14.19 22.37
N MET A 402 2.33 -14.48 21.50
CA MET A 402 3.69 -14.86 21.88
C MET A 402 4.71 -14.05 21.10
N ILE A 403 5.80 -13.68 21.79
CA ILE A 403 6.97 -13.09 21.15
C ILE A 403 7.75 -14.20 20.44
N SER A 404 7.82 -14.11 19.11
CA SER A 404 8.57 -14.99 18.20
C SER A 404 9.54 -14.19 17.32
N GLN A 405 10.52 -14.85 16.70
CA GLN A 405 11.42 -14.22 15.73
C GLN A 405 10.67 -13.77 14.47
N ALA A 406 9.69 -14.55 14.01
CA ALA A 406 8.85 -14.20 12.87
C ALA A 406 8.08 -12.89 13.13
N LEU A 407 7.52 -12.72 14.33
CA LEU A 407 6.86 -11.48 14.75
C LEU A 407 7.81 -10.28 14.72
N LEU A 408 9.00 -10.41 15.35
CA LEU A 408 9.96 -9.31 15.46
C LEU A 408 10.56 -8.91 14.10
N VAL A 409 10.84 -9.88 13.22
CA VAL A 409 11.29 -9.61 11.85
C VAL A 409 10.18 -9.00 11.02
N GLY A 410 8.95 -9.52 11.11
CA GLY A 410 7.78 -8.97 10.42
C GLY A 410 7.50 -7.52 10.80
N TRP A 411 7.59 -7.17 12.09
CA TRP A 411 7.44 -5.78 12.56
C TRP A 411 8.62 -4.89 12.14
N SER A 412 9.82 -5.45 12.00
CA SER A 412 10.97 -4.71 11.48
C SER A 412 10.81 -4.41 9.98
N GLN A 413 10.24 -5.35 9.21
CA GLN A 413 10.00 -5.19 7.78
C GLN A 413 8.82 -4.26 7.45
N ASN A 414 7.72 -4.39 8.19
CA ASN A 414 6.42 -3.78 7.85
C ASN A 414 5.97 -2.66 8.81
N GLY A 415 6.66 -2.48 9.95
CA GLY A 415 6.26 -1.56 11.01
C GLY A 415 5.48 -2.24 12.14
N VAL A 416 5.29 -1.51 13.26
CA VAL A 416 4.66 -2.02 14.48
C VAL A 416 3.16 -1.68 14.50
N PRO A 417 2.26 -2.66 14.75
CA PRO A 417 0.81 -2.47 14.69
C PRO A 417 0.22 -1.89 15.99
N TRP A 418 0.64 -0.68 16.38
CA TRP A 418 0.26 -0.02 17.66
C TRP A 418 -1.25 0.10 17.90
N ARG A 419 -2.05 0.15 16.83
CA ARG A 419 -3.51 0.36 16.90
C ARG A 419 -4.31 -0.94 17.02
N ILE A 420 -3.74 -2.07 16.58
CA ILE A 420 -4.46 -3.35 16.43
C ILE A 420 -4.00 -4.36 17.48
N ALA A 421 -2.70 -4.41 17.79
CA ALA A 421 -2.13 -5.40 18.71
C ALA A 421 -1.50 -4.73 19.96
N GLY A 422 -2.22 -3.79 20.57
CA GLY A 422 -1.74 -2.99 21.72
C GLY A 422 -1.12 -3.82 22.86
N PRO A 423 -1.80 -4.86 23.38
CA PRO A 423 -1.25 -5.71 24.46
C PRO A 423 -0.02 -6.50 24.06
N LEU A 424 0.04 -7.05 22.84
CA LEU A 424 1.21 -7.74 22.32
C LEU A 424 2.40 -6.78 22.17
N VAL A 425 2.17 -5.56 21.70
CA VAL A 425 3.18 -4.50 21.61
C VAL A 425 3.67 -4.11 23.02
N LEU A 426 2.77 -3.97 24.00
CA LEU A 426 3.13 -3.73 25.39
C LEU A 426 3.93 -4.90 25.98
N MET A 427 3.57 -6.15 25.66
CA MET A 427 4.31 -7.33 26.10
C MET A 427 5.73 -7.35 25.51
N VAL A 428 5.89 -7.07 24.22
CA VAL A 428 7.22 -6.92 23.58
C VAL A 428 8.02 -5.80 24.24
N GLY A 429 7.41 -4.63 24.44
CA GLY A 429 8.03 -3.51 25.13
C GLY A 429 8.49 -3.88 26.54
N ALA A 430 7.63 -4.54 27.33
CA ALA A 430 7.95 -5.00 28.67
C ALA A 430 9.06 -6.07 28.67
N ALA A 431 9.07 -6.97 27.68
CA ALA A 431 10.09 -8.01 27.53
C ALA A 431 11.51 -7.44 27.33
N PHE A 432 11.65 -6.29 26.66
CA PHE A 432 12.93 -5.60 26.49
C PHE A 432 13.24 -4.61 27.61
N LEU A 433 12.26 -3.80 28.04
CA LEU A 433 12.47 -2.71 28.99
C LEU A 433 12.65 -3.21 30.43
N VAL A 434 11.90 -4.22 30.87
CA VAL A 434 11.97 -4.70 32.26
C VAL A 434 13.32 -5.34 32.59
N PRO A 435 13.90 -6.25 31.76
CA PRO A 435 15.24 -6.78 32.01
C PRO A 435 16.34 -5.73 31.88
N PHE A 436 16.15 -4.71 31.02
CA PHE A 436 17.06 -3.58 30.89
C PHE A 436 17.05 -2.68 32.14
N ALA A 437 15.87 -2.36 32.69
CA ALA A 437 15.74 -1.48 33.85
C ALA A 437 16.01 -2.19 35.18
N SER A 438 15.44 -3.38 35.38
CA SER A 438 15.37 -4.07 36.68
C SER A 438 16.34 -5.25 36.83
N ARG A 439 17.02 -5.64 35.75
CA ARG A 439 17.85 -6.87 35.67
C ARG A 439 17.05 -8.17 35.81
N ARG A 440 15.72 -8.13 35.92
CA ARG A 440 14.87 -9.32 36.07
C ARG A 440 14.29 -9.75 34.70
N PRO A 441 14.44 -11.03 34.30
CA PRO A 441 13.88 -11.51 33.05
C PRO A 441 12.36 -11.70 33.20
N LEU A 442 11.58 -10.85 32.54
CA LEU A 442 10.11 -10.92 32.57
C LEU A 442 9.61 -12.03 31.66
N TYR A 443 9.85 -11.92 30.35
CA TYR A 443 9.20 -12.78 29.36
C TYR A 443 9.58 -14.26 29.48
N CYS A 444 10.86 -14.60 29.31
CA CYS A 444 11.31 -15.99 29.29
C CYS A 444 11.00 -16.78 30.58
N HIS A 445 10.85 -16.10 31.72
CA HIS A 445 10.62 -16.75 33.02
C HIS A 445 9.18 -16.66 33.52
N GLN A 446 8.41 -15.66 33.10
CA GLN A 446 7.07 -15.41 33.65
C GLN A 446 5.96 -15.30 32.59
N LEU A 447 6.28 -15.22 31.30
CA LEU A 447 5.24 -15.08 30.26
C LEU A 447 5.35 -16.12 29.15
N CYS A 448 6.52 -16.71 28.91
CA CYS A 448 6.69 -17.71 27.84
C CYS A 448 5.95 -19.03 28.17
N PRO A 449 4.92 -19.42 27.38
CA PRO A 449 4.18 -20.68 27.61
C PRO A 449 5.07 -21.92 27.49
N HIS A 450 6.00 -21.93 26.53
CA HIS A 450 6.94 -23.04 26.36
C HIS A 450 7.91 -23.20 27.54
N GLY A 451 8.43 -22.09 28.07
CA GLY A 451 9.26 -22.11 29.27
C GLY A 451 8.48 -22.60 30.49
N ALA A 452 7.21 -22.23 30.62
CA ALA A 452 6.33 -22.73 31.68
C ALA A 452 6.08 -24.24 31.57
N ALA A 453 5.87 -24.76 30.35
CA ALA A 453 5.69 -26.19 30.10
C ALA A 453 6.96 -26.99 30.45
N GLN A 454 8.14 -26.51 30.03
CA GLN A 454 9.42 -27.12 30.40
C GLN A 454 9.63 -27.15 31.93
N GLU A 455 9.23 -26.10 32.65
CA GLU A 455 9.37 -26.04 34.10
C GLU A 455 8.37 -26.95 34.85
N LEU A 456 7.15 -27.12 34.34
CA LEU A 456 6.19 -28.07 34.90
C LEU A 456 6.67 -29.52 34.77
N LEU A 457 7.31 -29.87 33.66
CA LEU A 457 7.88 -31.21 33.45
C LEU A 457 8.97 -31.56 34.48
N LEU A 458 9.65 -30.58 35.07
CA LEU A 458 10.65 -30.81 36.13
C LEU A 458 10.05 -31.36 37.43
N ARG A 459 8.72 -31.32 37.57
CA ARG A 459 7.98 -31.92 38.70
C ARG A 459 7.76 -33.43 38.52
N LEU A 460 7.95 -33.96 37.31
CA LEU A 460 7.92 -35.40 37.06
C LEU A 460 9.17 -36.07 37.64
N ARG A 461 9.02 -37.27 38.18
CA ARG A 461 10.10 -38.05 38.82
C ARG A 461 10.97 -38.78 37.78
N VAL A 462 11.54 -38.05 36.82
CA VAL A 462 12.44 -38.60 35.78
C VAL A 462 13.90 -38.42 36.22
N PRO A 463 14.79 -39.43 36.07
CA PRO A 463 16.20 -39.31 36.42
C PRO A 463 16.90 -38.23 35.59
N ARG A 464 17.54 -37.27 36.27
CA ARG A 464 18.18 -36.12 35.63
C ARG A 464 19.57 -36.48 35.13
N LYS A 465 19.88 -36.13 33.89
CA LYS A 465 21.21 -36.33 33.30
C LYS A 465 21.96 -35.01 33.25
N ALA A 466 23.18 -34.99 33.80
CA ALA A 466 24.08 -33.85 33.63
C ALA A 466 24.64 -33.86 32.20
N VAL A 467 24.60 -32.71 31.52
CA VAL A 467 25.23 -32.56 30.21
C VAL A 467 26.75 -32.46 30.41
N PRO A 468 27.56 -33.30 29.77
CA PRO A 468 29.02 -33.23 29.87
C PRO A 468 29.56 -31.83 29.49
N ARG A 469 30.63 -31.37 30.15
CA ARG A 469 31.18 -30.01 29.95
C ARG A 469 31.48 -29.67 28.48
N LYS A 470 31.99 -30.64 27.71
CA LYS A 470 32.27 -30.46 26.26
C LYS A 470 30.99 -30.09 25.49
N TRP A 471 29.92 -30.86 25.65
CA TRP A 471 28.62 -30.62 25.01
C TRP A 471 27.92 -29.36 25.50
N HIS A 472 28.06 -29.03 26.78
CA HIS A 472 27.52 -27.78 27.33
C HIS A 472 28.11 -26.53 26.66
N ASN A 473 29.42 -26.53 26.40
CA ASN A 473 30.11 -25.39 25.79
C ASN A 473 29.74 -25.19 24.31
N VAL A 474 29.45 -26.27 23.58
CA VAL A 474 28.98 -26.19 22.19
C VAL A 474 27.51 -25.78 22.13
N ALA A 475 26.65 -26.46 22.90
CA ALA A 475 25.21 -26.24 22.87
C ALA A 475 24.80 -24.82 23.33
N ARG A 476 25.58 -24.16 24.19
CA ARG A 476 25.28 -22.79 24.63
C ARG A 476 25.53 -21.73 23.55
N ALA A 477 26.28 -22.05 22.50
CA ALA A 477 26.52 -21.14 21.37
C ALA A 477 25.40 -21.20 20.32
N LEU A 478 24.66 -22.32 20.28
CA LEU A 478 23.62 -22.58 19.28
C LEU A 478 22.52 -21.49 19.22
N PRO A 479 21.96 -20.98 20.33
CA PRO A 479 20.94 -19.92 20.25
C PRO A 479 21.43 -18.63 19.58
N ALA A 480 22.70 -18.26 19.81
CA ALA A 480 23.29 -17.07 19.19
C ALA A 480 23.56 -17.30 17.69
N LEU A 481 23.96 -18.52 17.31
CA LEU A 481 24.12 -18.91 15.91
C LEU A 481 22.79 -18.90 15.17
N MET A 482 21.73 -19.44 15.78
CA MET A 482 20.37 -19.39 15.21
C MET A 482 19.87 -17.95 15.05
N LEU A 483 20.12 -17.07 16.03
CA LEU A 483 19.80 -15.65 15.92
C LEU A 483 20.55 -14.97 14.76
N GLY A 484 21.82 -15.34 14.53
CA GLY A 484 22.56 -14.93 13.34
C GLY A 484 21.91 -15.41 12.04
N GLY A 485 21.45 -16.66 11.99
CA GLY A 485 20.70 -17.21 10.85
C GLY A 485 19.37 -16.51 10.58
N VAL A 486 18.65 -16.09 11.63
CA VAL A 486 17.43 -15.27 11.51
C VAL A 486 17.75 -13.94 10.83
N LEU A 487 18.83 -13.28 11.25
CA LEU A 487 19.26 -12.00 10.67
C LEU A 487 19.68 -12.15 9.19
N VAL A 488 20.43 -13.21 8.87
CA VAL A 488 20.80 -13.54 7.48
C VAL A 488 19.57 -13.81 6.63
N THR A 489 18.59 -14.54 7.15
CA THR A 489 17.33 -14.80 6.44
C THR A 489 16.54 -13.51 6.21
N ALA A 490 16.44 -12.65 7.22
CA ALA A 490 15.72 -11.37 7.15
C ALA A 490 16.36 -10.37 6.17
N LEU A 491 17.69 -10.33 6.07
CA LEU A 491 18.44 -9.46 5.16
C LEU A 491 18.64 -10.08 3.77
N GLY A 492 18.71 -11.40 3.68
CA GLY A 492 18.96 -12.12 2.43
C GLY A 492 17.70 -12.39 1.61
N HIS A 493 16.51 -12.14 2.16
CA HIS A 493 15.22 -12.52 1.54
C HIS A 493 15.17 -14.01 1.17
N LEU A 494 15.83 -14.87 1.96
CA LEU A 494 15.81 -16.31 1.73
C LEU A 494 14.37 -16.83 1.90
N PRO A 495 13.92 -17.79 1.08
CA PRO A 495 12.58 -18.40 1.17
C PRO A 495 12.47 -19.37 2.35
N LEU A 496 13.00 -18.99 3.51
CA LEU A 496 12.95 -19.76 4.74
C LEU A 496 11.93 -19.13 5.68
N SER A 497 10.88 -19.89 6.02
CA SER A 497 9.90 -19.44 7.00
C SER A 497 10.52 -19.44 8.40
N LEU A 498 10.75 -18.25 8.96
CA LEU A 498 11.25 -18.12 10.33
C LEU A 498 10.29 -18.72 11.36
N ALA A 499 9.01 -18.85 11.01
CA ALA A 499 8.01 -19.47 11.86
C ALA A 499 8.28 -20.98 12.06
N SER A 500 8.88 -21.65 11.09
CA SER A 500 9.12 -23.10 11.13
C SER A 500 10.27 -23.53 12.04
N ILE A 501 11.00 -22.57 12.64
CA ILE A 501 12.24 -22.80 13.39
C ILE A 501 12.05 -22.58 14.91
N GLU A 502 10.85 -22.17 15.35
CA GLU A 502 10.53 -21.96 16.76
C GLU A 502 9.34 -22.80 17.24
N PRO A 503 9.39 -23.35 18.47
CA PRO A 503 8.32 -24.17 19.03
C PRO A 503 7.11 -23.35 19.49
N PHE A 504 7.19 -22.01 19.45
CA PHE A 504 6.08 -21.16 19.88
C PHE A 504 4.85 -21.36 18.99
N HIS A 505 5.06 -21.55 17.68
CA HIS A 505 3.97 -21.85 16.76
C HIS A 505 3.33 -23.21 17.04
N ALA A 506 3.99 -24.14 17.73
CA ALA A 506 3.38 -25.42 18.12
C ALA A 506 2.22 -25.27 19.13
N TYR A 507 2.17 -24.17 19.88
CA TYR A 507 1.03 -23.86 20.75
C TYR A 507 -0.18 -23.38 19.97
N LEU A 508 0.02 -22.94 18.73
CA LEU A 508 -1.02 -22.76 17.73
C LEU A 508 -1.23 -24.09 16.99
N PHE A 509 -1.47 -25.19 17.73
CA PHE A 509 -1.50 -26.57 17.22
C PHE A 509 -2.43 -26.79 16.01
N ARG A 510 -3.34 -25.84 15.80
CA ARG A 510 -4.34 -25.79 14.74
C ARG A 510 -3.77 -25.32 13.38
N ILE A 511 -2.62 -24.62 13.41
CA ILE A 511 -1.93 -24.01 12.24
C ILE A 511 -0.43 -24.38 12.23
N ALA A 512 0.07 -25.03 13.28
CA ALA A 512 1.47 -25.37 13.44
C ALA A 512 1.97 -26.39 12.40
N GLY A 513 2.99 -26.03 11.63
CA GLY A 513 3.68 -26.99 10.76
C GLY A 513 4.40 -28.08 11.56
N TRP A 514 4.49 -29.29 11.01
CA TRP A 514 5.08 -30.48 11.64
C TRP A 514 6.49 -30.25 12.21
N SER A 515 7.31 -29.42 11.57
CA SER A 515 8.65 -29.06 12.06
C SER A 515 8.62 -28.34 13.40
N THR A 516 7.68 -27.42 13.61
CA THR A 516 7.54 -26.67 14.87
C THR A 516 7.01 -27.55 15.99
N ILE A 517 6.05 -28.42 15.68
CA ILE A 517 5.52 -29.43 16.61
C ILE A 517 6.64 -30.37 17.03
N LEU A 518 7.42 -30.89 16.08
CA LEU A 518 8.55 -31.78 16.36
C LEU A 518 9.59 -31.10 17.25
N ILE A 519 9.98 -29.85 16.95
CA ILE A 519 10.91 -29.07 17.78
C ILE A 519 10.35 -28.85 19.19
N ALA A 520 9.06 -28.54 19.32
CA ALA A 520 8.40 -28.33 20.61
C ALA A 520 8.35 -29.61 21.45
N VAL A 521 7.90 -30.72 20.85
CA VAL A 521 7.78 -32.03 21.51
C VAL A 521 9.15 -32.56 21.89
N LEU A 522 10.13 -32.51 20.99
CA LEU A 522 11.50 -32.94 21.28
C LEU A 522 12.16 -32.05 22.34
N GLY A 523 11.94 -30.74 22.27
CA GLY A 523 12.38 -29.78 23.29
C GLY A 523 11.81 -30.09 24.68
N LEU A 524 10.52 -30.44 24.77
CA LEU A 524 9.86 -30.85 26.01
C LEU A 524 10.37 -32.22 26.50
N ALA A 525 10.50 -33.20 25.61
CA ALA A 525 10.99 -34.54 25.95
C ALA A 525 12.41 -34.50 26.53
N VAL A 526 13.32 -33.75 25.89
CA VAL A 526 14.69 -33.55 26.40
C VAL A 526 14.65 -32.78 27.73
N SER A 527 13.70 -31.86 27.90
CA SER A 527 13.55 -31.09 29.13
C SER A 527 13.15 -31.90 30.35
N ALA A 528 12.57 -33.09 30.17
CA ALA A 528 12.31 -34.04 31.25
C ALA A 528 13.61 -34.59 31.87
N CYS A 529 14.68 -34.74 31.08
CA CYS A 529 15.98 -35.25 31.53
C CYS A 529 17.01 -34.15 31.82
N VAL A 530 16.98 -33.08 31.03
CA VAL A 530 17.90 -31.93 31.09
C VAL A 530 17.10 -30.66 31.38
N PRO A 531 17.19 -30.08 32.58
CA PRO A 531 16.31 -28.98 32.94
C PRO A 531 16.41 -27.79 31.98
N MET A 532 15.24 -27.32 31.51
CA MET A 532 15.11 -26.17 30.61
C MET A 532 15.91 -26.32 29.29
N ALA A 533 16.03 -27.54 28.75
CA ALA A 533 16.88 -27.83 27.60
C ALA A 533 16.69 -26.87 26.40
N TYR A 534 15.45 -26.71 25.91
CA TYR A 534 15.19 -25.82 24.78
C TYR A 534 15.45 -24.34 25.10
N CYS A 535 14.89 -23.79 26.19
CA CYS A 535 15.20 -22.42 26.63
C CYS A 535 16.71 -22.15 26.80
N LYS A 536 17.51 -23.16 27.18
CA LYS A 536 18.96 -23.00 27.43
C LYS A 536 19.82 -23.14 26.19
N TYR A 537 19.43 -24.02 25.25
CA TYR A 537 20.29 -24.42 24.13
C TYR A 537 19.66 -24.21 22.74
N GLY A 538 18.35 -23.98 22.63
CA GLY A 538 17.64 -23.93 21.35
C GLY A 538 16.83 -22.66 21.06
N CYS A 539 16.70 -21.73 22.02
CA CYS A 539 15.78 -20.59 21.88
C CYS A 539 16.48 -19.29 21.41
N PRO A 540 16.38 -18.91 20.11
CA PRO A 540 16.99 -17.67 19.60
C PRO A 540 16.34 -16.41 20.18
N THR A 541 15.01 -16.42 20.38
CA THR A 541 14.29 -15.32 21.07
C THR A 541 14.79 -15.11 22.50
N GLY A 542 15.09 -16.20 23.22
CA GLY A 542 15.68 -16.13 24.56
C GLY A 542 17.08 -15.53 24.57
N ALA A 543 17.91 -15.88 23.58
CA ALA A 543 19.25 -15.32 23.42
C ALA A 543 19.22 -13.81 23.15
N LEU A 544 18.29 -13.36 22.29
CA LEU A 544 18.08 -11.94 22.00
C LEU A 544 17.70 -11.14 23.26
N LEU A 545 16.73 -11.64 24.04
CA LEU A 545 16.31 -10.98 25.28
C LEU A 545 17.40 -11.00 26.36
N GLN A 546 18.21 -12.06 26.40
CA GLN A 546 19.34 -12.16 27.32
C GLN A 546 20.48 -11.20 26.96
N TYR A 547 20.68 -10.90 25.68
CA TYR A 547 21.67 -9.95 25.21
C TYR A 547 21.37 -8.53 25.74
N VAL A 548 20.12 -8.07 25.69
CA VAL A 548 19.71 -6.71 26.13
C VAL A 548 19.69 -6.55 27.67
N ARG A 549 19.72 -7.65 28.42
CA ARG A 549 19.61 -7.64 29.89
C ARG A 549 20.82 -7.00 30.60
N ARG A 550 20.55 -6.14 31.58
CA ARG A 550 21.58 -5.60 32.49
C ARG A 550 21.98 -6.60 33.58
N HIS A 551 23.27 -6.66 33.91
CA HIS A 551 23.82 -7.56 34.93
C HIS A 551 24.16 -6.81 36.23
N ALA A 552 24.30 -7.54 37.35
CA ALA A 552 24.43 -6.94 38.68
C ALA A 552 25.84 -6.41 39.03
N GLY A 553 26.89 -6.86 38.32
CA GLY A 553 28.26 -6.34 38.45
C GLY A 553 28.64 -5.33 37.34
N PRO A 554 29.88 -4.82 37.29
CA PRO A 554 30.33 -4.01 36.16
C PRO A 554 30.20 -4.83 34.88
N ASP A 555 29.34 -4.39 33.97
CA ASP A 555 29.11 -5.07 32.70
C ASP A 555 30.41 -4.98 31.89
N ARG A 556 31.06 -6.13 31.68
CA ARG A 556 32.31 -6.25 30.92
C ARG A 556 31.96 -6.57 29.46
N TRP A 557 32.79 -6.07 28.55
CA TRP A 557 32.70 -6.40 27.13
C TRP A 557 32.74 -7.91 26.93
N ARG A 558 31.78 -8.45 26.19
CA ARG A 558 31.67 -9.88 25.87
C ARG A 558 31.98 -10.11 24.40
N LEU A 559 32.37 -11.34 24.06
CA LEU A 559 32.50 -11.76 22.66
C LEU A 559 31.20 -11.51 21.86
N ALA A 560 30.02 -11.64 22.50
CA ALA A 560 28.74 -11.32 21.87
C ALA A 560 28.60 -9.84 21.48
N ASP A 561 29.25 -8.91 22.20
CA ASP A 561 29.25 -7.48 21.87
C ASP A 561 30.14 -7.19 20.64
N SER A 562 31.27 -7.89 20.51
CA SER A 562 32.07 -7.84 19.29
C SER A 562 31.33 -8.43 18.09
N TRP A 563 30.67 -9.57 18.27
CA TRP A 563 29.90 -10.22 17.20
C TRP A 563 28.70 -9.38 16.74
N SER A 564 28.03 -8.67 17.64
CA SER A 564 26.92 -7.79 17.27
C SER A 564 27.39 -6.53 16.51
N ALA A 565 28.58 -5.99 16.84
CA ALA A 565 29.23 -4.95 16.03
C ALA A 565 29.53 -5.44 14.60
N ILE A 566 30.11 -6.64 14.49
CA ILE A 566 30.42 -7.26 13.20
C ILE A 566 29.15 -7.52 12.41
N LEU A 567 28.10 -8.07 13.03
CA LEU A 567 26.81 -8.30 12.38
C LEU A 567 26.15 -7.00 11.92
N LEU A 568 26.27 -5.92 12.70
CA LEU A 568 25.76 -4.60 12.31
C LEU A 568 26.53 -4.03 11.11
N LEU A 569 27.86 -4.17 11.09
CA LEU A 569 28.69 -3.75 9.95
C LEU A 569 28.40 -4.58 8.71
N LEU A 570 28.24 -5.90 8.87
CA LEU A 570 27.83 -6.79 7.78
C LEU A 570 26.44 -6.41 7.26
N ALA A 571 25.45 -6.23 8.13
CA ALA A 571 24.11 -5.77 7.76
C ALA A 571 24.13 -4.41 7.05
N GLY A 572 24.95 -3.47 7.54
CA GLY A 572 25.19 -2.18 6.90
C GLY A 572 25.80 -2.34 5.51
N SER A 573 26.80 -3.21 5.35
CA SER A 573 27.41 -3.50 4.05
C SER A 573 26.44 -4.14 3.06
N PHE A 574 25.51 -4.99 3.51
CA PHE A 574 24.45 -5.59 2.67
C PHE A 574 23.48 -4.52 2.12
N VAL A 575 23.20 -3.47 2.89
CA VAL A 575 22.30 -2.37 2.51
C VAL A 575 23.01 -1.30 1.67
N VAL A 576 24.29 -1.04 1.96
CA VAL A 576 25.10 0.01 1.29
C VAL A 576 25.75 -0.51 0.01
N TRP A 577 26.08 -1.81 -0.06
CA TRP A 577 26.85 -2.42 -1.14
C TRP A 577 26.09 -3.61 -1.74
N PRO A 578 25.14 -3.37 -2.67
CA PRO A 578 24.29 -4.43 -3.25
C PRO A 578 25.08 -5.55 -3.96
N SER A 579 26.34 -5.29 -4.33
CA SER A 579 27.26 -6.26 -4.96
C SER A 579 27.83 -7.31 -4.00
N LEU A 580 27.69 -7.15 -2.67
CA LEU A 580 28.04 -8.14 -1.64
C LEU A 580 26.92 -9.16 -1.38
N ARG A 581 25.76 -9.03 -2.05
CA ARG A 581 24.72 -10.07 -2.05
C ARG A 581 25.34 -11.34 -2.65
N LEU A 582 25.59 -12.34 -1.81
CA LEU A 582 25.96 -13.68 -2.28
C LEU A 582 24.93 -14.10 -3.34
N PRO A 583 25.35 -14.43 -4.58
CA PRO A 583 24.45 -14.92 -5.60
C PRO A 583 24.07 -16.36 -5.25
N MET A 584 23.19 -16.53 -4.26
CA MET A 584 22.54 -17.80 -3.98
C MET A 584 21.16 -17.81 -4.62
N SER A 585 21.17 -17.80 -5.95
CA SER A 585 20.18 -18.47 -6.77
C SER A 585 20.92 -19.12 -7.92
N ILE A 586 21.02 -20.45 -7.83
CA ILE A 586 21.56 -21.32 -8.86
C ILE A 586 20.62 -21.20 -10.08
N HIS A 587 21.23 -21.01 -11.26
CA HIS A 587 20.67 -20.93 -12.62
C HIS A 587 20.05 -19.59 -13.07
N THR A 588 20.87 -18.75 -13.70
CA THR A 588 20.82 -18.53 -15.16
C THR A 588 22.01 -17.65 -15.61
N PRO A 589 22.73 -18.00 -16.69
CA PRO A 589 23.88 -17.23 -17.19
C PRO A 589 23.49 -15.82 -17.71
N VAL A 590 22.20 -15.52 -17.81
CA VAL A 590 21.65 -14.23 -18.26
C VAL A 590 22.01 -13.08 -17.33
N ALA A 591 22.15 -13.31 -16.02
CA ALA A 591 22.51 -12.25 -15.07
C ALA A 591 23.96 -11.74 -15.25
N ALA A 592 24.86 -12.58 -15.79
CA ALA A 592 26.22 -12.18 -16.11
C ALA A 592 26.26 -11.36 -17.41
N THR A 593 25.49 -11.77 -18.42
CA THR A 593 25.36 -11.04 -19.69
C THR A 593 24.64 -9.70 -19.51
N LEU A 594 23.63 -9.62 -18.64
CA LEU A 594 22.97 -8.37 -18.27
C LEU A 594 23.86 -7.46 -17.42
N ARG A 595 24.76 -7.99 -16.58
CA ARG A 595 25.79 -7.18 -15.89
C ARG A 595 26.89 -6.69 -16.83
N GLN A 596 27.03 -7.26 -18.01
CA GLN A 596 27.96 -6.82 -19.03
C GLN A 596 27.28 -5.77 -19.93
N ALA A 597 26.03 -5.99 -20.35
CA ALA A 597 25.24 -5.01 -21.09
C ALA A 597 24.86 -3.76 -20.26
N ASN A 598 24.65 -3.90 -18.94
CA ASN A 598 24.30 -2.78 -18.04
C ASN A 598 25.53 -2.04 -17.48
N ARG A 599 26.76 -2.43 -17.84
CA ARG A 599 27.95 -1.60 -17.59
C ARG A 599 28.13 -0.51 -18.65
N ASP A 600 27.51 -0.69 -19.81
CA ASP A 600 27.64 0.21 -20.96
C ASP A 600 26.42 1.13 -21.13
N ALA A 601 25.38 1.00 -20.31
CA ALA A 601 24.22 1.90 -20.31
C ALA A 601 24.55 3.20 -19.55
N PRO A 602 24.30 4.40 -20.12
CA PRO A 602 24.61 5.65 -19.46
C PRO A 602 23.77 5.79 -18.17
N THR A 603 24.45 5.99 -17.04
CA THR A 603 23.83 6.10 -15.72
C THR A 603 23.08 7.42 -15.60
N VAL A 604 21.76 7.40 -15.37
CA VAL A 604 20.96 8.62 -15.13
C VAL A 604 21.36 9.25 -13.79
N MET A 605 21.70 10.54 -13.80
CA MET A 605 21.93 11.34 -12.59
C MET A 605 20.64 12.05 -12.17
N THR A 606 20.48 12.27 -10.86
CA THR A 606 19.33 12.99 -10.30
C THR A 606 19.75 14.06 -9.30
N CYS A 607 19.09 15.20 -9.31
CA CYS A 607 19.23 16.25 -8.29
C CYS A 607 17.88 16.93 -8.01
N GLY A 608 17.76 17.64 -6.89
CA GLY A 608 16.50 18.27 -6.50
C GLY A 608 16.63 19.33 -5.40
N GLY A 609 15.51 19.93 -5.03
CA GLY A 609 15.45 20.98 -4.01
C GLY A 609 14.03 21.46 -3.71
N LYS A 610 13.91 22.68 -3.17
CA LYS A 610 12.63 23.36 -2.89
C LYS A 610 12.57 24.70 -3.63
N THR A 611 11.39 25.08 -4.09
CA THR A 611 11.10 26.39 -4.70
C THR A 611 9.58 26.64 -4.74
N MET A 612 9.12 27.89 -4.88
CA MET A 612 7.70 28.22 -5.15
C MET A 612 6.69 27.53 -4.21
N GLY A 613 7.06 27.34 -2.93
CA GLY A 613 6.23 26.64 -1.95
C GLY A 613 6.13 25.11 -2.10
N THR A 614 6.92 24.51 -2.98
CA THR A 614 6.92 23.07 -3.30
C THR A 614 8.35 22.51 -3.49
N SER A 615 8.49 21.25 -3.94
CA SER A 615 9.76 20.62 -4.32
C SER A 615 9.98 20.64 -5.83
N TRP A 616 11.23 20.44 -6.24
CA TRP A 616 11.59 20.19 -7.63
C TRP A 616 12.61 19.06 -7.72
N SER A 617 12.59 18.34 -8.83
CA SER A 617 13.51 17.24 -9.13
C SER A 617 13.88 17.21 -10.61
N ILE A 618 15.10 16.76 -10.90
CA ILE A 618 15.64 16.66 -12.26
C ILE A 618 16.35 15.33 -12.40
N ALA A 619 16.11 14.64 -13.52
CA ALA A 619 16.87 13.50 -13.96
C ALA A 619 17.50 13.80 -15.33
N PHE A 620 18.78 13.46 -15.53
CA PHE A 620 19.50 13.75 -16.78
C PHE A 620 20.62 12.75 -17.04
N LEU A 621 21.04 12.62 -18.30
CA LEU A 621 22.22 11.83 -18.66
C LEU A 621 23.51 12.66 -18.50
N PRO A 622 24.53 12.16 -17.76
CA PRO A 622 25.77 12.88 -17.51
C PRO A 622 26.66 12.92 -18.75
N LYS A 623 27.54 13.93 -18.81
CA LYS A 623 28.51 14.16 -19.89
C LYS A 623 29.93 13.71 -19.57
N GLY A 624 30.17 13.19 -18.37
CA GLY A 624 31.43 12.55 -17.97
C GLY A 624 32.17 13.18 -16.79
N GLY A 625 31.65 14.25 -16.18
CA GLY A 625 32.24 14.91 -15.01
C GLY A 625 31.71 14.37 -13.67
N PRO A 626 32.58 14.17 -12.65
CA PRO A 626 32.18 13.63 -11.34
C PRO A 626 31.30 14.57 -10.49
N ASP A 627 31.22 15.86 -10.83
CA ASP A 627 30.50 16.91 -10.07
C ASP A 627 29.29 17.52 -10.81
N GLU A 628 28.87 16.94 -11.93
CA GLU A 628 27.82 17.52 -12.78
C GLU A 628 26.49 17.72 -12.05
N ALA A 629 26.07 16.77 -11.23
CA ALA A 629 24.84 16.88 -10.43
C ALA A 629 24.85 18.10 -9.50
N ASN A 630 25.98 18.38 -8.84
CA ASN A 630 26.11 19.53 -7.94
C ASN A 630 26.14 20.86 -8.70
N SER A 631 26.73 20.90 -9.90
CA SER A 631 26.70 22.09 -10.76
C SER A 631 25.29 22.37 -11.26
N VAL A 632 24.64 21.36 -11.84
CA VAL A 632 23.26 21.44 -12.33
C VAL A 632 22.32 21.86 -11.20
N GLN A 633 22.44 21.26 -10.02
CA GLN A 633 21.60 21.60 -8.88
C GLN A 633 21.72 23.08 -8.49
N ARG A 634 22.95 23.63 -8.41
CA ARG A 634 23.18 25.03 -8.05
C ARG A 634 22.60 26.01 -9.06
N GLU A 635 22.81 25.73 -10.35
CA GLU A 635 22.33 26.60 -11.42
C GLU A 635 20.81 26.62 -11.51
N VAL A 636 20.19 25.44 -11.42
CA VAL A 636 18.73 25.33 -11.43
C VAL A 636 18.14 25.96 -10.18
N ALA A 637 18.72 25.72 -9.00
CA ALA A 637 18.29 26.39 -7.77
C ALA A 637 18.35 27.93 -7.91
N GLY A 638 19.42 28.46 -8.52
CA GLY A 638 19.56 29.89 -8.79
C GLY A 638 18.47 30.43 -9.72
N LEU A 639 18.23 29.77 -10.86
CA LEU A 639 17.16 30.14 -11.79
C LEU A 639 15.78 30.11 -11.14
N LEU A 640 15.46 29.03 -10.40
CA LEU A 640 14.17 28.87 -9.75
C LEU A 640 13.96 29.91 -8.63
N ALA A 641 15.00 30.25 -7.88
CA ALA A 641 14.95 31.29 -6.86
C ALA A 641 14.71 32.68 -7.47
N ASP A 642 15.35 32.97 -8.61
CA ASP A 642 15.18 34.23 -9.36
C ASP A 642 13.77 34.35 -9.94
N LEU A 643 13.26 33.30 -10.58
CA LEU A 643 11.87 33.24 -11.07
C LEU A 643 10.87 33.42 -9.93
N ASP A 644 11.04 32.73 -8.81
CA ASP A 644 10.17 32.87 -7.63
C ASP A 644 10.26 34.27 -7.01
N ALA A 645 11.43 34.91 -7.01
CA ALA A 645 11.60 36.29 -6.56
C ALA A 645 10.86 37.31 -7.46
N ARG A 646 10.86 37.11 -8.77
CA ARG A 646 10.24 38.02 -9.74
C ARG A 646 8.74 37.79 -9.95
N LEU A 647 8.30 36.54 -9.97
CA LEU A 647 6.96 36.17 -10.46
C LEU A 647 5.95 35.84 -9.36
N SER A 648 6.41 35.69 -8.10
CA SER A 648 5.53 35.33 -6.99
C SER A 648 4.64 36.49 -6.56
N HIS A 649 3.32 36.30 -6.60
CA HIS A 649 2.37 37.26 -6.04
C HIS A 649 2.32 37.24 -4.49
N TRP A 650 3.07 36.33 -3.85
CA TRP A 650 3.25 36.27 -2.40
C TRP A 650 4.38 37.17 -1.89
N LYS A 651 5.35 37.50 -2.75
CA LYS A 651 6.49 38.35 -2.40
C LYS A 651 6.17 39.81 -2.72
N TYR A 652 6.30 40.67 -1.72
CA TYR A 652 5.93 42.08 -1.84
C TYR A 652 6.71 42.80 -2.96
N ASP A 653 8.01 42.53 -3.09
CA ASP A 653 8.90 43.21 -4.04
C ASP A 653 8.97 42.55 -5.43
N SER A 654 8.16 41.52 -5.70
CA SER A 654 8.15 40.86 -6.99
C SER A 654 7.64 41.79 -8.10
N GLU A 655 8.02 41.52 -9.34
CA GLU A 655 7.54 42.27 -10.51
C GLU A 655 6.01 42.21 -10.63
N VAL A 656 5.44 41.03 -10.40
CA VAL A 656 3.99 40.79 -10.40
C VAL A 656 3.29 41.60 -9.31
N SER A 657 3.80 41.56 -8.07
CA SER A 657 3.22 42.32 -6.96
C SER A 657 3.32 43.82 -7.17
N ARG A 658 4.41 44.32 -7.77
CA ARG A 658 4.51 45.74 -8.18
C ARG A 658 3.47 46.09 -9.23
N PHE A 659 3.32 45.29 -10.30
CA PHE A 659 2.30 45.50 -11.32
C PHE A 659 0.87 45.50 -10.74
N ASN A 660 0.59 44.61 -9.79
CA ASN A 660 -0.71 44.52 -9.10
C ASN A 660 -1.03 45.79 -8.29
N ARG A 661 -0.01 46.42 -7.69
CA ARG A 661 -0.17 47.67 -6.92
C ARG A 661 -0.33 48.92 -7.77
N LEU A 662 0.13 48.91 -9.02
CA LEU A 662 -0.04 50.06 -9.92
C LEU A 662 -1.53 50.37 -10.09
N ARG A 663 -1.88 51.65 -9.98
CA ARG A 663 -3.24 52.14 -10.27
C ARG A 663 -3.32 52.88 -11.61
N GLU A 664 -2.18 53.15 -12.21
CA GLU A 664 -2.08 53.71 -13.54
C GLU A 664 -2.45 52.67 -14.60
N THR A 665 -3.06 53.13 -15.69
CA THR A 665 -3.46 52.31 -16.84
C THR A 665 -2.57 52.52 -18.06
N MET A 666 -1.41 53.15 -17.87
CA MET A 666 -0.39 53.29 -18.90
C MET A 666 0.37 51.97 -19.09
N PRO A 667 0.90 51.68 -20.29
CA PRO A 667 1.78 50.53 -20.49
C PRO A 667 3.03 50.60 -19.61
N VAL A 668 3.38 49.49 -18.98
CA VAL A 668 4.55 49.36 -18.11
C VAL A 668 5.51 48.35 -18.72
N GLU A 669 6.81 48.63 -18.70
CA GLU A 669 7.81 47.65 -19.13
C GLU A 669 7.80 46.43 -18.20
N ILE A 670 7.89 45.25 -18.80
CA ILE A 670 7.94 43.97 -18.09
C ILE A 670 9.07 43.08 -18.62
N SER A 671 9.48 42.12 -17.80
CA SER A 671 10.46 41.10 -18.15
C SER A 671 9.96 40.18 -19.25
N ASP A 672 10.90 39.58 -19.99
CA ASP A 672 10.59 38.54 -20.98
C ASP A 672 9.88 37.34 -20.34
N ASP A 673 10.26 37.00 -19.10
CA ASP A 673 9.64 35.87 -18.38
C ASP A 673 8.15 36.15 -18.12
N LEU A 674 7.82 37.33 -17.59
CA LEU A 674 6.43 37.72 -17.36
C LEU A 674 5.65 37.85 -18.68
N ALA A 675 6.28 38.38 -19.73
CA ALA A 675 5.64 38.52 -21.04
C ALA A 675 5.27 37.15 -21.64
N GLN A 676 6.14 36.15 -21.51
CA GLN A 676 5.85 34.80 -22.01
C GLN A 676 4.73 34.12 -21.23
N ILE A 677 4.70 34.26 -19.90
CA ILE A 677 3.61 33.75 -19.09
C ILE A 677 2.29 34.40 -19.50
N VAL A 678 2.24 35.74 -19.55
CA VAL A 678 1.03 36.47 -19.96
C VAL A 678 0.57 36.05 -21.35
N ARG A 679 1.49 35.87 -22.30
CA ARG A 679 1.14 35.43 -23.65
C ARG A 679 0.47 34.05 -23.67
N VAL A 680 1.04 33.07 -22.97
CA VAL A 680 0.43 31.72 -22.83
C VAL A 680 -0.93 31.83 -22.16
N SER A 681 -1.01 32.62 -21.09
CA SER A 681 -2.23 32.82 -20.34
C SER A 681 -3.36 33.45 -21.16
N LEU A 682 -3.08 34.48 -21.96
CA LEU A 682 -4.06 35.10 -22.86
C LEU A 682 -4.53 34.12 -23.95
N THR A 683 -3.62 33.28 -24.44
CA THR A 683 -3.94 32.25 -25.44
C THR A 683 -4.92 31.23 -24.86
N VAL A 684 -4.63 30.69 -23.67
CA VAL A 684 -5.48 29.70 -23.00
C VAL A 684 -6.78 30.34 -22.49
N TRP A 685 -6.74 31.59 -22.03
CA TRP A 685 -7.96 32.34 -21.65
C TRP A 685 -8.93 32.44 -22.83
N HIS A 686 -8.45 32.87 -23.99
CA HIS A 686 -9.28 32.96 -25.20
C HIS A 686 -9.78 31.57 -25.62
N ALA A 687 -8.89 30.59 -25.66
CA ALA A 687 -9.20 29.24 -26.10
C ALA A 687 -10.17 28.49 -25.18
N SER A 688 -10.09 28.74 -23.87
CA SER A 688 -10.96 28.17 -22.84
C SER A 688 -12.25 28.97 -22.62
N GLY A 689 -12.45 30.08 -23.33
CA GLY A 689 -13.65 30.92 -23.19
C GLY A 689 -13.73 31.57 -21.80
N GLY A 690 -12.57 31.94 -21.26
CA GLY A 690 -12.43 32.56 -19.95
C GLY A 690 -12.40 31.58 -18.78
N ALA A 691 -12.46 30.26 -18.98
CA ALA A 691 -12.40 29.30 -17.86
C ALA A 691 -11.03 29.29 -17.14
N PHE A 692 -9.97 29.67 -17.84
CA PHE A 692 -8.68 30.02 -17.23
C PHE A 692 -8.46 31.53 -17.33
N ASP A 693 -8.25 32.21 -16.21
CA ASP A 693 -7.99 33.65 -16.16
C ASP A 693 -6.95 33.99 -15.07
N ILE A 694 -5.82 34.57 -15.48
CA ILE A 694 -4.75 35.01 -14.57
C ILE A 694 -5.12 36.26 -13.77
N THR A 695 -6.29 36.86 -13.99
CA THR A 695 -6.78 37.99 -13.20
C THR A 695 -7.71 37.58 -12.06
N SER A 696 -7.86 36.27 -11.81
CA SER A 696 -8.78 35.71 -10.83
C SER A 696 -8.31 35.81 -9.36
N GLY A 697 -7.13 36.41 -9.10
CA GLY A 697 -6.56 36.59 -7.77
C GLY A 697 -7.52 37.15 -6.70
N PRO A 698 -8.36 38.17 -7.00
CA PRO A 698 -9.37 38.65 -6.05
C PRO A 698 -10.35 37.56 -5.60
N LEU A 699 -10.83 36.72 -6.53
CA LEU A 699 -11.75 35.63 -6.23
C LEU A 699 -11.07 34.54 -5.40
N VAL A 700 -9.86 34.12 -5.77
CA VAL A 700 -9.06 33.12 -5.05
C VAL A 700 -8.84 33.56 -3.59
N ARG A 701 -8.54 34.85 -3.37
CA ARG A 701 -8.38 35.45 -2.05
C ARG A 701 -9.69 35.46 -1.25
N MET A 702 -10.81 35.82 -1.87
CA MET A 702 -12.13 35.83 -1.21
C MET A 702 -12.53 34.44 -0.68
N TRP A 703 -12.13 33.37 -1.38
CA TRP A 703 -12.32 31.99 -0.94
C TRP A 703 -11.25 31.48 0.05
N GLY A 704 -10.31 32.33 0.46
CA GLY A 704 -9.32 32.04 1.50
C GLY A 704 -8.11 31.23 1.05
N PHE A 705 -7.86 31.17 -0.27
CA PHE A 705 -6.72 30.47 -0.89
C PHE A 705 -5.57 31.41 -1.31
N GLY A 706 -5.71 32.73 -1.07
CA GLY A 706 -4.66 33.72 -1.32
C GLY A 706 -3.82 34.10 -0.09
N PRO A 707 -2.85 35.02 -0.24
CA PRO A 707 -1.93 35.44 0.83
C PRO A 707 -2.56 36.15 2.03
N ILE A 708 -3.77 36.69 1.85
CA ILE A 708 -4.54 37.32 2.91
C ILE A 708 -5.74 36.40 3.19
N HIS A 709 -5.79 35.83 4.38
CA HIS A 709 -6.89 34.95 4.79
C HIS A 709 -8.16 35.78 4.99
N ALA A 710 -9.14 35.59 4.09
CA ALA A 710 -10.51 36.04 4.30
C ALA A 710 -11.31 34.96 5.04
N ASP A 711 -12.31 35.39 5.81
CA ASP A 711 -13.13 34.55 6.70
C ASP A 711 -14.11 33.61 5.95
N GLY A 712 -13.99 33.52 4.63
CA GLY A 712 -14.82 32.67 3.77
C GLY A 712 -16.24 33.17 3.52
N SER A 713 -16.60 34.36 4.03
CA SER A 713 -17.92 34.98 3.86
C SER A 713 -17.99 35.87 2.60
N ALA A 714 -17.77 35.29 1.42
CA ALA A 714 -17.92 36.01 0.17
C ALA A 714 -19.42 36.23 -0.15
N SER A 715 -19.95 37.44 0.03
CA SER A 715 -21.32 37.75 -0.38
C SER A 715 -21.44 37.70 -1.91
N ARG A 716 -22.62 37.33 -2.43
CA ARG A 716 -22.88 37.35 -3.89
C ARG A 716 -22.54 38.70 -4.52
N GLU A 717 -22.87 39.80 -3.83
CA GLU A 717 -22.55 41.14 -4.28
C GLU A 717 -21.03 41.38 -4.37
N SER A 718 -20.27 40.95 -3.37
CA SER A 718 -18.80 41.05 -3.40
C SER A 718 -18.20 40.25 -4.55
N ILE A 719 -18.74 39.06 -4.83
CA ILE A 719 -18.29 38.20 -5.94
C ILE A 719 -18.58 38.88 -7.28
N THR A 720 -19.79 39.39 -7.49
CA THR A 720 -20.16 40.11 -8.72
C THR A 720 -19.29 41.35 -8.92
N ASN A 721 -19.00 42.09 -7.85
CA ASN A 721 -18.11 43.25 -7.89
C ASN A 721 -16.66 42.86 -8.22
N ALA A 722 -16.18 41.72 -7.73
CA ALA A 722 -14.86 41.22 -8.09
C ALA A 722 -14.79 40.81 -9.57
N ILE A 723 -15.82 40.10 -10.07
CA ILE A 723 -15.91 39.68 -11.48
C ILE A 723 -15.92 40.89 -12.43
N SER A 724 -16.62 41.98 -12.08
CA SER A 724 -16.67 43.18 -12.92
C SER A 724 -15.36 43.98 -12.98
N GLN A 725 -14.43 43.70 -12.06
CA GLN A 725 -13.13 44.37 -11.95
C GLN A 725 -11.95 43.49 -12.40
N MET A 726 -12.22 42.30 -12.93
CA MET A 726 -11.21 41.39 -13.48
C MET A 726 -11.48 41.10 -14.97
N GLY A 727 -10.61 40.31 -15.59
CA GLY A 727 -10.75 39.83 -16.96
C GLY A 727 -9.49 40.03 -17.78
N SER A 728 -8.94 38.93 -18.28
CA SER A 728 -7.77 38.95 -19.15
C SER A 728 -7.97 39.73 -20.47
N GLN A 729 -9.21 39.96 -20.92
CA GLN A 729 -9.53 40.86 -22.04
C GLN A 729 -9.09 42.31 -21.82
N HIS A 730 -8.90 42.72 -20.57
CA HIS A 730 -8.47 44.07 -20.19
C HIS A 730 -6.94 44.20 -20.13
N LEU A 731 -6.20 43.13 -20.41
CA LEU A 731 -4.74 43.15 -20.52
C LEU A 731 -4.31 43.32 -21.97
N SER A 732 -3.30 44.16 -22.20
CA SER A 732 -2.68 44.32 -23.51
C SER A 732 -1.16 44.15 -23.40
N LEU A 733 -0.67 43.07 -24.00
CA LEU A 733 0.76 42.79 -24.13
C LEU A 733 1.25 43.31 -25.49
N ARG A 734 2.23 44.20 -25.49
CA ARG A 734 2.80 44.80 -26.71
C ARG A 734 4.31 44.89 -26.63
N ARG A 735 4.95 44.93 -27.79
CA ARG A 735 6.37 45.24 -27.90
C ARG A 735 6.54 46.75 -28.12
N ALA A 736 7.29 47.42 -27.26
CA ALA A 736 7.59 48.84 -27.39
C ALA A 736 8.63 49.09 -28.49
N ALA A 737 8.76 50.35 -28.90
CA ALA A 737 9.69 50.75 -29.97
C ALA A 737 11.16 50.43 -29.62
N ASN A 738 11.50 50.37 -28.33
CA ASN A 738 12.82 49.99 -27.83
C ASN A 738 13.05 48.45 -27.80
N GLY A 739 12.11 47.66 -28.33
CA GLY A 739 12.19 46.20 -28.41
C GLY A 739 11.78 45.45 -27.13
N ARG A 740 11.49 46.14 -26.02
CA ARG A 740 11.06 45.56 -24.75
C ARG A 740 9.57 45.24 -24.73
N TRP A 741 9.16 44.29 -23.88
CA TRP A 741 7.75 44.01 -23.66
C TRP A 741 7.13 45.02 -22.72
N THR A 742 5.90 45.40 -23.02
CA THR A 742 5.08 46.25 -22.18
C THR A 742 3.74 45.58 -21.93
N LEU A 743 3.25 45.67 -20.69
CA LEU A 743 1.95 45.20 -20.28
C LEU A 743 1.11 46.38 -19.79
N ARG A 744 -0.11 46.44 -20.29
CA ARG A 744 -1.10 47.44 -19.89
C ARG A 744 -2.33 46.76 -19.32
N LYS A 745 -2.90 47.30 -18.23
CA LYS A 745 -4.23 46.95 -17.73
C LYS A 745 -5.20 48.12 -17.93
N ALA A 746 -6.37 47.84 -18.51
CA ALA A 746 -7.39 48.86 -18.75
C ALA A 746 -8.16 49.25 -17.48
N ILE A 747 -8.21 48.34 -16.49
CA ILE A 747 -8.86 48.55 -15.19
C ILE A 747 -7.76 48.68 -14.11
N PRO A 748 -7.70 49.79 -13.35
CA PRO A 748 -6.68 50.03 -12.31
C PRO A 748 -6.55 48.95 -11.24
N THR A 749 -7.66 48.28 -10.92
CA THR A 749 -7.75 47.30 -9.83
C THR A 749 -7.42 45.87 -10.25
N ILE A 750 -7.11 45.62 -11.53
CA ILE A 750 -6.68 44.29 -11.98
C ILE A 750 -5.38 43.88 -11.28
N GLU A 751 -5.40 42.64 -10.79
CA GLU A 751 -4.29 41.94 -10.14
C GLU A 751 -4.03 40.64 -10.90
N LEU A 752 -2.77 40.33 -11.14
CA LEU A 752 -2.31 39.07 -11.72
C LEU A 752 -2.06 38.03 -10.62
N ASP A 753 -2.58 36.83 -10.82
CA ASP A 753 -2.27 35.60 -10.11
C ASP A 753 -1.80 34.57 -11.14
N LEU A 754 -0.52 34.18 -11.03
CA LEU A 754 0.13 33.28 -11.98
C LEU A 754 0.23 31.84 -11.46
N SER A 755 -0.43 31.50 -10.36
CA SER A 755 -0.26 30.20 -9.66
C SER A 755 -0.57 28.98 -10.53
N ALA A 756 -1.48 29.14 -11.50
CA ALA A 756 -1.94 28.10 -12.41
C ALA A 756 -1.14 28.01 -13.73
N VAL A 757 0.03 28.66 -13.80
CA VAL A 757 0.91 28.63 -15.00
C VAL A 757 2.40 28.79 -14.67
N ALA A 758 2.75 29.42 -13.54
CA ALA A 758 4.12 29.75 -13.19
C ALA A 758 5.01 28.53 -12.96
N LYS A 759 4.46 27.43 -12.42
CA LYS A 759 5.22 26.19 -12.17
C LYS A 759 5.53 25.49 -13.49
N GLY A 760 4.53 25.37 -14.37
CA GLY A 760 4.75 24.92 -15.75
C GLY A 760 5.80 25.76 -16.49
N TYR A 761 5.76 27.09 -16.35
CA TYR A 761 6.77 27.96 -16.95
C TYR A 761 8.17 27.74 -16.37
N ALA A 762 8.29 27.54 -15.07
CA ALA A 762 9.57 27.24 -14.42
C ALA A 762 10.19 25.95 -14.95
N VAL A 763 9.39 24.90 -15.13
CA VAL A 763 9.80 23.64 -15.77
C VAL A 763 10.34 23.88 -17.18
N ASP A 764 9.66 24.71 -17.97
CA ASP A 764 10.11 25.05 -19.33
C ASP A 764 11.45 25.80 -19.32
N ARG A 765 11.64 26.76 -18.41
CA ARG A 765 12.89 27.53 -18.31
C ARG A 765 14.06 26.69 -17.82
N VAL A 766 13.84 25.79 -16.86
CA VAL A 766 14.85 24.82 -16.43
C VAL A 766 15.21 23.89 -17.58
N THR A 767 14.23 23.37 -18.32
CA THR A 767 14.49 22.52 -19.49
C THR A 767 15.34 23.25 -20.53
N GLN A 768 15.01 24.51 -20.85
CA GLN A 768 15.78 25.34 -21.77
C GLN A 768 17.21 25.62 -21.27
N LEU A 769 17.38 25.88 -19.97
CA LEU A 769 18.71 26.05 -19.36
C LEU A 769 19.56 24.80 -19.57
N LEU A 770 19.03 23.61 -19.28
CA LEU A 770 19.76 22.36 -19.41
C LEU A 770 20.09 22.03 -20.87
N GLN A 771 19.14 22.24 -21.79
CA GLN A 771 19.39 22.09 -23.23
C GLN A 771 20.44 23.07 -23.74
N GLY A 772 20.43 24.33 -23.28
CA GLY A 772 21.46 25.32 -23.59
C GLY A 772 22.84 24.96 -23.04
N ARG A 773 22.89 24.17 -21.95
CA ARG A 773 24.11 23.54 -21.44
C ARG A 773 24.42 22.21 -22.11
N GLY A 774 23.66 21.81 -23.12
CA GLY A 774 23.83 20.63 -23.98
C GLY A 774 23.39 19.31 -23.35
N TYR A 775 22.59 19.33 -22.27
CA TYR A 775 21.91 18.12 -21.79
C TYR A 775 20.66 17.91 -22.65
N ALA A 776 20.74 16.94 -23.57
CA ALA A 776 19.65 16.64 -24.51
C ALA A 776 18.56 15.77 -23.88
N ASP A 777 18.96 14.83 -23.02
CA ASP A 777 18.08 13.86 -22.37
C ASP A 777 17.85 14.28 -20.92
N VAL A 778 16.74 14.99 -20.67
CA VAL A 778 16.37 15.47 -19.32
C VAL A 778 14.89 15.28 -19.01
N LEU A 779 14.59 15.03 -17.74
CA LEU A 779 13.26 15.07 -17.14
C LEU A 779 13.29 16.08 -15.99
N VAL A 780 12.42 17.07 -16.05
CA VAL A 780 12.33 18.17 -15.08
C VAL A 780 10.94 18.15 -14.45
N GLU A 781 10.88 18.23 -13.12
CA GLU A 781 9.65 18.29 -12.34
C GLU A 781 9.70 19.43 -11.32
N VAL A 782 8.62 20.21 -11.20
CA VAL A 782 8.47 21.28 -10.20
C VAL A 782 7.04 21.32 -9.67
N GLY A 783 6.74 20.57 -8.61
CA GLY A 783 5.43 20.62 -7.93
C GLY A 783 4.33 19.74 -8.53
N GLY A 784 4.72 18.77 -9.36
CA GLY A 784 3.80 17.89 -10.13
C GLY A 784 3.73 18.22 -11.62
N GLU A 785 4.24 19.36 -12.06
CA GLU A 785 4.40 19.77 -13.45
C GLU A 785 5.71 19.19 -13.98
N VAL A 786 5.64 18.51 -15.12
CA VAL A 786 6.76 17.71 -15.63
C VAL A 786 7.01 17.97 -17.11
N ARG A 787 8.28 18.05 -17.51
CA ARG A 787 8.69 18.07 -18.92
C ARG A 787 9.84 17.12 -19.16
N ALA A 788 9.74 16.35 -20.24
CA ALA A 788 10.79 15.45 -20.69
C ALA A 788 11.30 15.85 -22.06
N THR A 789 12.60 15.71 -22.28
CA THR A 789 13.26 15.87 -23.59
C THR A 789 14.23 14.73 -23.81
N GLY A 790 14.42 14.35 -25.07
CA GLY A 790 15.24 13.19 -25.42
C GLY A 790 14.71 11.88 -24.82
N ARG A 791 15.59 10.93 -24.57
CA ARG A 791 15.24 9.59 -24.07
C ARG A 791 16.19 9.14 -22.97
N SER A 792 15.63 8.63 -21.87
CA SER A 792 16.40 7.82 -20.92
C SER A 792 16.60 6.40 -21.49
N PRO A 793 17.55 5.59 -20.96
CA PRO A 793 17.73 4.19 -21.35
C PRO A 793 16.44 3.34 -21.26
N LEU A 794 15.50 3.72 -20.40
CA LEU A 794 14.21 3.04 -20.19
C LEU A 794 13.00 3.89 -20.66
N GLY A 795 13.26 5.03 -21.31
CA GLY A 795 12.25 6.07 -21.57
C GLY A 795 11.96 6.94 -20.34
N TRP A 796 11.43 8.15 -20.56
CA TRP A 796 10.97 9.00 -19.46
C TRP A 796 9.53 8.63 -19.09
N LEU A 797 9.36 7.95 -17.95
CA LEU A 797 8.06 7.51 -17.46
C LEU A 797 7.57 8.43 -16.34
N VAL A 798 6.41 9.06 -16.53
CA VAL A 798 5.83 10.02 -15.59
C VAL A 798 4.54 9.47 -14.99
N GLY A 799 4.49 9.36 -13.67
CA GLY A 799 3.30 8.90 -12.95
C GLY A 799 2.23 9.99 -12.82
N ILE A 800 0.96 9.64 -13.05
CA ILE A 800 -0.20 10.46 -12.69
C ILE A 800 -0.75 9.92 -11.37
N GLU A 801 -0.83 10.77 -10.35
CA GLU A 801 -1.34 10.40 -9.01
C GLU A 801 -2.81 9.97 -9.06
N SER A 802 -3.24 9.12 -8.12
CA SER A 802 -4.63 8.71 -7.93
C SER A 802 -5.31 9.58 -6.87
N PRO A 803 -6.30 10.42 -7.24
CA PRO A 803 -7.05 11.25 -6.28
C PRO A 803 -7.70 10.43 -5.17
N ILE A 804 -8.25 9.25 -5.51
CA ILE A 804 -8.94 8.34 -4.58
C ILE A 804 -7.98 7.77 -3.54
N ALA A 805 -6.73 7.51 -3.94
CA ALA A 805 -5.74 6.93 -3.05
C ALA A 805 -5.12 7.98 -2.11
N VAL A 806 -5.01 9.24 -2.52
CA VAL A 806 -4.58 10.35 -1.66
C VAL A 806 -5.57 10.59 -0.52
N GLU A 807 -6.88 10.43 -0.76
CA GLU A 807 -7.90 10.49 0.30
C GLU A 807 -7.78 9.33 1.30
N ARG A 808 -7.38 8.14 0.86
CA ARG A 808 -7.27 6.93 1.68
C ARG A 808 -5.91 6.80 2.40
N HIS A 809 -4.85 7.28 1.76
CA HIS A 809 -3.47 7.18 2.20
C HIS A 809 -2.74 8.53 1.96
N PRO A 810 -3.01 9.58 2.75
CA PRO A 810 -2.51 10.93 2.49
C PRO A 810 -0.97 11.08 2.53
N THR A 811 -0.26 10.06 3.01
CA THR A 811 1.21 10.00 3.04
C THR A 811 1.83 9.05 2.01
N GLU A 812 1.03 8.35 1.20
CA GLU A 812 1.50 7.39 0.21
C GLU A 812 1.27 7.90 -1.20
N LEU A 813 2.30 7.81 -2.05
CA LEU A 813 2.19 8.14 -3.47
C LEU A 813 1.60 6.93 -4.20
N CYS A 814 0.31 6.99 -4.49
CA CYS A 814 -0.37 5.97 -5.28
C CYS A 814 -0.65 6.52 -6.68
N LEU A 815 -0.13 5.86 -7.70
CA LEU A 815 -0.31 6.27 -9.08
C LEU A 815 -1.61 5.69 -9.63
N SER A 816 -2.42 6.53 -10.28
CA SER A 816 -3.48 6.04 -11.14
C SER A 816 -2.87 5.53 -12.43
N SER A 817 -1.94 6.30 -13.02
CA SER A 817 -1.37 6.08 -14.35
C SER A 817 0.14 6.29 -14.44
N VAL A 818 0.73 5.81 -15.53
CA VAL A 818 2.06 6.20 -15.99
C VAL A 818 1.96 6.64 -17.45
N VAL A 819 2.68 7.67 -17.87
CA VAL A 819 2.71 8.18 -19.25
C VAL A 819 4.16 8.28 -19.69
N PRO A 820 4.55 7.65 -20.82
CA PRO A 820 5.84 7.90 -21.43
C PRO A 820 5.84 9.30 -22.06
N LEU A 821 6.86 10.12 -21.74
CA LEU A 821 7.05 11.42 -22.35
C LEU A 821 8.32 11.44 -23.20
N VAL A 822 8.21 12.01 -24.40
CA VAL A 822 9.35 12.31 -25.28
C VAL A 822 9.08 13.69 -25.87
N ASP A 823 9.95 14.64 -25.59
CA ASP A 823 9.87 16.04 -26.06
C ASP A 823 8.51 16.71 -25.80
N ARG A 824 7.90 16.40 -24.66
CA ARG A 824 6.58 16.87 -24.23
C ARG A 824 6.52 17.09 -22.72
N ALA A 825 5.49 17.80 -22.30
CA ALA A 825 5.20 18.09 -20.91
C ALA A 825 3.83 17.58 -20.48
N ILE A 826 3.67 17.33 -19.20
CA ILE A 826 2.40 17.01 -18.56
C ILE A 826 2.25 17.84 -17.28
N ALA A 827 1.04 18.32 -17.01
CA ALA A 827 0.67 18.96 -15.76
C ALA A 827 -0.66 18.39 -15.26
N THR A 828 -0.87 18.40 -13.95
CA THR A 828 -2.08 17.88 -13.32
C THR A 828 -2.63 18.89 -12.30
N SER A 829 -3.87 19.33 -12.50
CA SER A 829 -4.62 20.11 -11.51
C SER A 829 -5.62 19.20 -10.81
N GLY A 830 -5.77 19.33 -9.50
CA GLY A 830 -6.68 18.47 -8.73
C GLY A 830 -7.24 19.13 -7.50
N SER A 831 -8.52 18.88 -7.21
CA SER A 831 -9.24 19.49 -6.09
C SER A 831 -9.08 18.72 -4.76
N TYR A 832 -8.36 17.59 -4.75
CA TYR A 832 -8.29 16.64 -3.62
C TYR A 832 -7.23 17.00 -2.57
N ARG A 833 -6.18 17.76 -2.91
CA ARG A 833 -5.13 18.18 -1.95
C ARG A 833 -5.44 19.48 -1.20
N GLN A 834 -6.26 20.35 -1.79
CA GLN A 834 -6.57 21.69 -1.25
C GLN A 834 -8.09 21.95 -1.32
N PHE A 835 -8.82 21.28 -0.43
CA PHE A 835 -10.28 21.31 -0.29
C PHE A 835 -10.68 21.78 1.12
N ARG A 836 -11.74 22.60 1.24
CA ARG A 836 -12.32 23.01 2.53
C ARG A 836 -13.83 22.74 2.55
N PHE A 837 -14.32 22.15 3.64
CA PHE A 837 -15.75 21.90 3.85
C PHE A 837 -16.43 23.17 4.40
N THR A 838 -17.57 23.59 3.82
CA THR A 838 -18.29 24.79 4.26
C THR A 838 -19.57 24.49 5.04
N GLU A 839 -20.25 23.35 4.81
CA GLU A 839 -21.45 22.94 5.57
C GLU A 839 -21.58 21.41 5.73
N PRO A 840 -22.29 20.91 6.77
CA PRO A 840 -22.71 19.52 6.83
C PRO A 840 -23.71 19.22 5.70
N GLY A 841 -23.31 18.40 4.72
CA GLY A 841 -24.18 18.03 3.61
C GLY A 841 -25.38 17.17 4.03
N VAL A 842 -26.50 17.31 3.32
CA VAL A 842 -27.66 16.42 3.39
C VAL A 842 -27.26 15.05 2.83
N ALA A 843 -27.74 13.96 3.44
CA ALA A 843 -27.45 12.60 2.97
C ALA A 843 -27.83 12.42 1.50
N GLY A 844 -26.89 11.95 0.68
CA GLY A 844 -27.07 11.76 -0.77
C GLY A 844 -26.71 12.97 -1.64
N GLN A 845 -26.20 14.06 -1.07
CA GLN A 845 -25.56 15.15 -1.82
C GLN A 845 -24.14 15.36 -1.31
N ARG A 846 -23.19 15.61 -2.23
CA ARG A 846 -21.82 16.00 -1.84
C ARG A 846 -21.90 17.19 -0.87
N PRO A 847 -21.10 17.20 0.22
CA PRO A 847 -21.02 18.36 1.10
C PRO A 847 -20.67 19.61 0.28
N ASN A 848 -21.36 20.72 0.54
CA ASN A 848 -20.94 22.02 0.01
C ASN A 848 -19.49 22.27 0.48
N GLY A 849 -18.55 22.25 -0.45
CA GLY A 849 -17.13 22.49 -0.17
C GLY A 849 -16.49 23.30 -1.28
N VAL A 850 -15.47 24.05 -0.89
CA VAL A 850 -14.75 25.00 -1.73
C VAL A 850 -13.35 24.49 -2.04
N THR A 851 -12.94 24.66 -3.29
CA THR A 851 -11.62 24.29 -3.81
C THR A 851 -10.83 25.56 -4.13
N HIS A 852 -9.50 25.44 -4.18
CA HIS A 852 -8.63 26.54 -4.61
C HIS A 852 -8.77 26.89 -6.11
N ILE A 853 -9.43 26.04 -6.90
CA ILE A 853 -9.75 26.31 -8.31
C ILE A 853 -11.11 26.99 -8.36
N VAL A 854 -11.11 28.25 -8.79
CA VAL A 854 -12.32 29.10 -8.87
C VAL A 854 -12.70 29.29 -10.34
N ASP A 855 -13.97 29.14 -10.68
CA ASP A 855 -14.47 29.50 -12.01
C ASP A 855 -14.57 31.04 -12.11
N PRO A 856 -13.70 31.71 -12.88
CA PRO A 856 -13.66 33.18 -12.95
C PRO A 856 -14.91 33.77 -13.62
N ARG A 857 -15.70 32.97 -14.35
CA ARG A 857 -16.90 33.42 -15.07
C ARG A 857 -18.07 33.69 -14.14
N ASN A 858 -18.13 32.99 -13.00
CA ASN A 858 -19.23 33.07 -12.04
C ASN A 858 -18.75 33.21 -10.57
N GLY A 859 -17.44 33.16 -10.32
CA GLY A 859 -16.82 33.29 -9.01
C GLY A 859 -17.01 32.07 -8.09
N SER A 860 -17.50 30.95 -8.61
CA SER A 860 -17.75 29.72 -7.84
C SER A 860 -16.46 28.96 -7.58
N ALA A 861 -16.15 28.75 -6.31
CA ALA A 861 -15.12 27.80 -5.85
C ALA A 861 -15.67 26.39 -5.60
N ARG A 862 -16.94 26.12 -5.97
CA ARG A 862 -17.58 24.82 -5.70
C ARG A 862 -16.86 23.69 -6.43
N ALA A 863 -16.65 22.58 -5.74
CA ALA A 863 -16.15 21.37 -6.39
C ALA A 863 -17.08 20.93 -7.53
N THR A 864 -16.48 20.62 -8.68
CA THR A 864 -17.17 20.01 -9.82
C THR A 864 -17.15 18.48 -9.70
N SER A 865 -17.75 17.79 -10.67
CA SER A 865 -17.64 16.32 -10.74
C SER A 865 -16.22 15.84 -11.05
N VAL A 866 -15.37 16.70 -11.63
CA VAL A 866 -13.97 16.44 -11.93
C VAL A 866 -13.13 16.70 -10.68
N VAL A 867 -12.42 15.68 -10.21
CA VAL A 867 -11.51 15.75 -9.06
C VAL A 867 -10.05 15.92 -9.49
N GLY A 868 -9.72 15.61 -10.74
CA GLY A 868 -8.42 15.88 -11.34
C GLY A 868 -8.44 15.93 -12.86
N ALA A 869 -7.60 16.78 -13.44
CA ALA A 869 -7.38 16.88 -14.87
C ALA A 869 -5.87 16.89 -15.15
N SER A 870 -5.40 15.95 -15.96
CA SER A 870 -4.01 15.88 -16.44
C SER A 870 -3.98 16.22 -17.93
N VAL A 871 -3.08 17.12 -18.34
CA VAL A 871 -2.96 17.57 -19.74
C VAL A 871 -1.54 17.38 -20.22
N ILE A 872 -1.37 16.79 -21.41
CA ILE A 872 -0.11 16.68 -22.12
C ILE A 872 -0.06 17.76 -23.20
N ALA A 873 1.01 18.55 -23.21
CA ALA A 873 1.23 19.61 -24.19
C ALA A 873 2.70 19.68 -24.62
N ARG A 874 3.03 20.61 -25.53
CA ARG A 874 4.41 20.84 -25.95
C ARG A 874 5.25 21.51 -24.86
N THR A 875 4.64 22.38 -24.08
CA THR A 875 5.28 23.10 -22.98
C THR A 875 4.54 22.86 -21.67
N ALA A 876 5.26 22.86 -20.56
CA ALA A 876 4.65 22.64 -19.25
C ALA A 876 3.76 23.81 -18.84
N ALA A 877 4.08 25.05 -19.23
CA ALA A 877 3.21 26.22 -19.01
C ALA A 877 1.84 26.08 -19.68
N GLU A 878 1.81 25.54 -20.91
CA GLU A 878 0.55 25.30 -21.63
C GLU A 878 -0.26 24.19 -20.96
N ALA A 879 0.40 23.08 -20.58
CA ALA A 879 -0.24 21.99 -19.86
C ALA A 879 -0.84 22.43 -18.52
N ASP A 880 -0.13 23.23 -17.73
CA ASP A 880 -0.54 23.73 -16.41
C ASP A 880 -1.79 24.63 -16.51
N ALA A 881 -1.76 25.58 -17.46
CA ALA A 881 -2.89 26.46 -17.72
C ALA A 881 -4.13 25.69 -18.20
N TRP A 882 -3.96 24.74 -19.12
CA TRP A 882 -5.07 23.92 -19.61
C TRP A 882 -5.61 22.96 -18.56
N ALA A 883 -4.77 22.35 -17.73
CA ALA A 883 -5.22 21.48 -16.65
C ALA A 883 -6.17 22.24 -15.70
N THR A 884 -5.84 23.49 -15.36
CA THR A 884 -6.70 24.37 -14.58
C THR A 884 -8.00 24.73 -15.33
N ALA A 885 -7.91 25.09 -16.61
CA ALA A 885 -9.08 25.39 -17.44
C ALA A 885 -10.05 24.20 -17.49
N LEU A 886 -9.54 22.98 -17.68
CA LEU A 886 -10.34 21.77 -17.81
C LEU A 886 -11.00 21.36 -16.48
N MET A 887 -10.39 21.66 -15.33
CA MET A 887 -11.04 21.51 -14.02
C MET A 887 -12.29 22.40 -13.89
N VAL A 888 -12.22 23.63 -14.43
CA VAL A 888 -13.34 24.60 -14.43
C VAL A 888 -14.43 24.20 -15.44
N LEU A 889 -14.03 23.79 -16.64
CA LEU A 889 -14.97 23.40 -17.72
C LEU A 889 -15.71 22.08 -17.43
N GLY A 890 -15.13 21.21 -16.59
CA GLY A 890 -15.67 19.88 -16.35
C GLY A 890 -15.51 18.94 -17.55
N VAL A 891 -16.02 17.71 -17.44
CA VAL A 891 -15.82 16.69 -18.48
C VAL A 891 -16.52 17.04 -19.79
N GLU A 892 -17.76 17.55 -19.74
CA GLU A 892 -18.58 17.76 -20.94
C GLU A 892 -18.02 18.88 -21.83
N GLU A 893 -17.94 20.12 -21.32
CA GLU A 893 -17.37 21.25 -22.08
C GLU A 893 -15.85 21.06 -22.29
N GLY A 894 -15.14 20.55 -21.28
CA GLY A 894 -13.69 20.37 -21.32
C GLY A 894 -13.25 19.37 -22.39
N SER A 895 -13.95 18.25 -22.56
CA SER A 895 -13.60 17.27 -23.60
C SER A 895 -13.81 17.81 -25.02
N VAL A 896 -14.83 18.66 -25.21
CA VAL A 896 -15.06 19.32 -26.50
C VAL A 896 -13.93 20.31 -26.80
N ARG A 897 -13.56 21.15 -25.83
CA ARG A 897 -12.45 22.09 -26.01
C ARG A 897 -11.11 21.37 -26.20
N ALA A 898 -10.83 20.33 -25.43
CA ALA A 898 -9.62 19.53 -25.57
C ALA A 898 -9.48 18.96 -26.97
N ARG A 899 -10.55 18.37 -27.54
CA ARG A 899 -10.54 17.89 -28.93
C ARG A 899 -10.35 19.00 -29.95
N HIS A 900 -11.02 20.15 -29.77
CA HIS A 900 -10.92 21.28 -30.69
C HIS A 900 -9.49 21.84 -30.78
N TYR A 901 -8.79 21.92 -29.66
CA TYR A 901 -7.41 22.41 -29.60
C TYR A 901 -6.35 21.31 -29.71
N GLY A 902 -6.76 20.06 -29.98
CA GLY A 902 -5.84 18.93 -30.15
C GLY A 902 -5.06 18.54 -28.88
N LEU A 903 -5.65 18.75 -27.71
CA LEU A 903 -5.05 18.46 -26.41
C LEU A 903 -5.25 16.99 -26.04
N GLU A 904 -4.19 16.37 -25.52
CA GLU A 904 -4.24 15.06 -24.90
C GLU A 904 -4.53 15.25 -23.40
N ALA A 905 -5.77 14.95 -22.97
CA ALA A 905 -6.22 15.20 -21.61
C ALA A 905 -6.86 13.96 -20.96
N ARG A 906 -6.63 13.78 -19.66
CA ARG A 906 -7.26 12.76 -18.82
C ARG A 906 -8.03 13.44 -17.70
N PHE A 907 -9.32 13.14 -17.59
CA PHE A 907 -10.16 13.55 -16.47
C PHE A 907 -10.30 12.41 -15.47
N VAL A 908 -10.34 12.75 -14.19
CA VAL A 908 -10.76 11.86 -13.11
C VAL A 908 -12.01 12.46 -12.50
N SER A 909 -13.14 11.76 -12.58
CA SER A 909 -14.40 12.16 -11.97
C SER A 909 -14.65 11.35 -10.70
N GLY A 910 -15.13 12.00 -9.63
CA GLY A 910 -15.69 11.28 -8.49
C GLY A 910 -17.17 10.94 -8.74
N CYS A 911 -17.69 9.86 -8.14
CA CYS A 911 -19.13 9.55 -8.19
C CYS A 911 -19.97 10.70 -7.59
N ARG A 912 -21.13 10.97 -8.18
CA ARG A 912 -22.08 11.99 -7.71
C ARG A 912 -22.75 11.54 -6.42
#